data_AF-A0A7M3Z8M4-F1
#
_entry.id   AF-A0A7M3Z8M4-F1
#
_cell.length_a   1.000
_cell.length_b   1.000
_cell.length_c   1.000
_cell.angle_alpha   90.00
_cell.angle_beta   90.00
_cell.angle_gamma   90.00
#
_symmetry.space_group_name_H-M   'P 1'
#
loop_
_entity.id
_entity.type
_entity.pdbx_description
1 polymer ?
#
loop_
_entity_poly.entity_id
_entity_poly.type
_entity_poly.pdbx_seq_one_letter_code
_entity_poly.pdbx_strand_id
1 'polypeptide(L)'
;MNATFSYFIVISIVAILGWQAYAHLNRGSRAPRSLINSIKIDDFEVSDYDPSNTSSSTTIIAPRIEYAAENQPFPQAYFDKPVKDSRKDISLEIDALKETNIERYSIRERTSEKVVECNKLLELINGLSEQHKIEFDNEIIEAPLEGLTLSELDVRQTALLDLYDHLYQLSFEEEVQKVRRRELELRAGNDEQHQSSISTEISDLSIELELLRSEELLYRDICSAQTIEFLEDLDFSDFSDEAQMRLKAHYEFYHSRLSEKIKVELEFENYQNYKDKILSSIKQEEIQDIVFEGVNSRQLIHLEEIRVKRIEILDIQEQEMKEEARAAEIRLEIESALSSSILDQIRIEGVNPTQEAELKELFSLARECLVTNELHAFISNCEYVVELDALIIDGVNEEQEAELIELRTNRRAALVEAARQRKFYEQYTKLLDLLPRVDEIDDLLEIEIDNVSESQKEELEALRLSRLDYLEEMERQRIEQEQAEQFSKLRKKIESSKSTLVLDKIVVDGVNEEQEAELNEIIEELREILAEDEIISKHVEKAEKRRKKVPEPDEFLFEPESEFRTRSKTYEAGDGLLRFSIIWNNMNDLDLVVRTSKGDIIHRGKRRSPCGGKFDLEMNLQPQTKAALENIVWPKNKVPPKGNYKVFLWHRNRHQRIRKSDPTDYILRVRVGADYYQYKGKTSYGDKLFQIASIDVPNKKTMFERIEAEGEVYRNQRAEIMGAQSEKEFPEIDPINSSVHSIMLSRLIEKQESQLEEKRRRKFLAEQKAEYNRIMEDIELAEDIESLTAVRYDDISNEYLKYVEKALVKRRKKIESGIKKEEQTQLNLQFEQQRAAINAATSTTELSSVVFDESFSEKQINSLKKMRLARRKVILSTMDSTELEKEKQSRLHQALNESYKRGGLQPLDSDDHSSSEFESRLKNYGAKFGDINVSLLWNNKNDLNLLVVTPSREVIHPRNTTSSDGGILDIEMNKKGETSEPIENIFWKKGSAKKGTYYVYVHLFKEHVLFKRTNLSECRIQIMNKGGRSEYSAPMSLSNKLQFITQIKVD
;
A
#
# COMPACT_ATOMS: atom_id res chain seq x y z
N MET A 1 5.41 -64.84 50.59
CA MET A 1 3.97 -65.22 50.61
C MET A 1 3.17 -63.99 50.26
N ASN A 2 2.18 -64.00 49.37
CA ASN A 2 1.92 -64.95 48.29
C ASN A 2 1.11 -64.22 47.19
N ALA A 3 1.56 -64.23 45.93
CA ALA A 3 0.97 -63.41 44.85
C ALA A 3 -0.42 -63.85 44.37
N THR A 4 -1.05 -64.80 45.06
CA THR A 4 -2.34 -65.41 44.69
C THR A 4 -3.56 -64.63 45.18
N PHE A 5 -3.43 -63.81 46.23
CA PHE A 5 -4.60 -63.24 46.92
C PHE A 5 -5.25 -62.05 46.17
N SER A 6 -4.47 -61.23 45.47
CA SER A 6 -4.99 -60.14 44.62
C SER A 6 -5.77 -60.68 43.41
N TYR A 7 -5.24 -61.72 42.76
CA TYR A 7 -5.90 -62.39 41.63
C TYR A 7 -7.29 -62.91 41.99
N PHE A 8 -7.49 -63.47 43.19
CA PHE A 8 -8.82 -63.93 43.62
C PHE A 8 -9.85 -62.81 43.75
N ILE A 9 -9.45 -61.58 44.13
CA ILE A 9 -10.37 -60.44 44.24
C ILE A 9 -10.80 -59.98 42.83
N VAL A 10 -9.85 -59.84 41.90
CA VAL A 10 -10.14 -59.44 40.51
C VAL A 10 -10.99 -60.50 39.81
N ILE A 11 -10.66 -61.79 39.95
CA ILE A 11 -11.46 -62.89 39.41
C ILE A 11 -12.87 -62.91 40.00
N SER A 12 -13.04 -62.61 41.29
CA SER A 12 -14.37 -62.54 41.93
C SER A 12 -15.23 -61.41 41.35
N ILE A 13 -14.66 -60.22 41.12
CA ILE A 13 -15.38 -59.09 40.54
C ILE A 13 -15.77 -59.37 39.08
N VAL A 14 -14.84 -59.91 38.28
CA VAL A 14 -15.11 -60.31 36.89
C VAL A 14 -16.16 -61.43 36.82
N ALA A 15 -16.14 -62.38 37.76
CA ALA A 15 -17.15 -63.44 37.84
C ALA A 15 -18.54 -62.89 38.21
N ILE A 16 -18.64 -61.90 39.11
CA ILE A 16 -19.92 -61.27 39.48
C ILE A 16 -20.52 -60.51 38.29
N LEU A 17 -19.71 -59.70 37.59
CA LEU A 17 -20.16 -58.96 36.40
C LEU A 17 -20.52 -59.90 35.24
N GLY A 18 -19.72 -60.95 35.02
CA GLY A 18 -20.04 -62.01 34.05
C GLY A 18 -21.33 -62.76 34.39
N TRP A 19 -21.61 -63.01 35.68
CA TRP A 19 -22.84 -63.67 36.11
C TRP A 19 -24.07 -62.78 35.92
N GLN A 20 -23.98 -61.47 36.17
CA GLN A 20 -25.05 -60.52 35.87
C GLN A 20 -25.35 -60.44 34.36
N ALA A 21 -24.31 -60.39 33.51
CA ALA A 21 -24.48 -60.41 32.06
C ALA A 21 -25.13 -61.73 31.56
N TYR A 22 -24.69 -62.87 32.08
CA TYR A 22 -25.22 -64.18 31.71
C TYR A 22 -26.67 -64.38 32.19
N ALA A 23 -27.02 -63.89 33.38
CA ALA A 23 -28.36 -64.01 33.95
C ALA A 23 -29.46 -63.32 33.13
N HIS A 24 -29.11 -62.27 32.38
CA HIS A 24 -30.07 -61.51 31.55
C HIS A 24 -30.27 -62.06 30.13
N LEU A 25 -29.43 -63.00 29.67
CA LEU A 25 -29.40 -63.42 28.25
C LEU A 25 -29.98 -64.81 27.97
N ASN A 26 -30.45 -65.57 28.98
CA ASN A 26 -31.13 -66.85 28.71
C ASN A 26 -32.20 -67.25 29.76
N ARG A 27 -33.45 -66.79 29.54
CA ARG A 27 -34.68 -67.40 30.11
C ARG A 27 -35.82 -67.41 29.08
N GLY A 28 -35.80 -68.39 28.19
CA GLY A 28 -36.92 -68.66 27.27
C GLY A 28 -37.75 -69.87 27.72
N SER A 29 -39.03 -69.67 28.07
CA SER A 29 -40.01 -70.77 28.13
C SER A 29 -41.45 -70.28 27.93
N ARG A 30 -42.26 -71.18 27.36
CA ARG A 30 -43.56 -71.02 26.73
C ARG A 30 -44.68 -70.51 27.66
N ALA A 31 -45.68 -69.85 27.07
CA ALA A 31 -46.84 -69.30 27.75
C ALA A 31 -47.92 -70.35 28.10
N PRO A 32 -48.86 -70.00 29.01
CA PRO A 32 -50.27 -70.34 28.89
C PRO A 32 -51.09 -69.14 28.38
N ARG A 33 -52.18 -69.41 27.65
CA ARG A 33 -53.25 -68.42 27.43
C ARG A 33 -54.17 -68.41 28.65
N SER A 34 -54.53 -67.23 29.15
CA SER A 34 -55.77 -67.02 29.92
C SER A 34 -56.48 -65.77 29.40
N LEU A 35 -57.80 -65.75 29.54
CA LEU A 35 -58.68 -64.81 28.84
C LEU A 35 -59.01 -63.59 29.73
N ILE A 36 -58.41 -62.45 29.41
CA ILE A 36 -58.95 -61.08 29.53
C ILE A 36 -57.96 -60.16 28.79
N ASN A 37 -58.44 -59.31 27.89
CA ASN A 37 -57.58 -58.33 27.20
C ASN A 37 -57.24 -57.19 28.16
N SER A 38 -55.95 -57.01 28.48
CA SER A 38 -55.49 -55.79 29.13
C SER A 38 -55.61 -54.61 28.16
N ILE A 39 -56.25 -53.54 28.62
CA ILE A 39 -56.54 -52.35 27.83
C ILE A 39 -55.25 -51.55 27.65
N LYS A 40 -54.72 -51.49 26.42
CA LYS A 40 -53.71 -50.51 26.02
C LYS A 40 -54.39 -49.30 25.39
N ILE A 41 -54.07 -48.10 25.89
CA ILE A 41 -54.49 -46.81 25.33
C ILE A 41 -53.31 -45.85 25.46
N ASP A 42 -52.46 -45.83 24.44
CA ASP A 42 -51.40 -44.82 24.26
C ASP A 42 -51.84 -43.73 23.23
N ASP A 43 -53.05 -43.87 22.68
CA ASP A 43 -53.42 -43.36 21.35
C ASP A 43 -53.92 -41.89 21.31
N PHE A 44 -53.49 -41.05 22.24
CA PHE A 44 -53.81 -39.61 22.25
C PHE A 44 -52.60 -38.74 22.66
N GLU A 45 -51.37 -39.12 22.30
CA GLU A 45 -50.28 -38.15 22.14
C GLU A 45 -50.52 -37.30 20.87
N VAL A 46 -51.41 -36.31 20.99
CA VAL A 46 -51.22 -35.04 20.27
C VAL A 46 -49.96 -34.44 20.89
N SER A 47 -48.92 -34.24 20.07
CA SER A 47 -47.66 -33.66 20.51
C SER A 47 -47.88 -32.21 20.90
N ASP A 48 -47.41 -31.82 22.09
CA ASP A 48 -47.37 -30.43 22.55
C ASP A 48 -46.35 -29.66 21.66
N TYR A 49 -46.79 -29.19 20.49
CA TYR A 49 -45.96 -28.61 19.43
C TYR A 49 -46.34 -27.14 19.24
N ASP A 50 -45.52 -26.23 19.79
CA ASP A 50 -45.73 -24.78 19.65
C ASP A 50 -45.69 -24.38 18.15
N PRO A 51 -46.76 -23.75 17.61
CA PRO A 51 -46.79 -23.32 16.20
C PRO A 51 -46.02 -22.02 15.94
N SER A 52 -45.25 -21.53 16.91
CA SER A 52 -44.48 -20.28 16.83
C SER A 52 -43.18 -20.39 16.04
N ASN A 53 -42.68 -21.61 15.78
CA ASN A 53 -41.36 -21.79 15.18
C ASN A 53 -41.28 -22.93 14.13
N THR A 54 -42.26 -23.00 13.23
CA THR A 54 -42.17 -23.80 11.99
C THR A 54 -42.34 -22.94 10.75
N SER A 55 -41.31 -22.88 9.92
CA SER A 55 -41.38 -22.27 8.60
C SER A 55 -42.39 -23.01 7.70
N SER A 56 -42.99 -22.27 6.77
CA SER A 56 -44.17 -22.67 5.99
C SER A 56 -44.03 -24.02 5.29
N SER A 57 -44.72 -25.05 5.80
CA SER A 57 -44.71 -26.42 5.26
C SER A 57 -46.10 -26.83 4.77
N THR A 58 -46.36 -26.60 3.47
CA THR A 58 -47.45 -27.21 2.66
C THR A 58 -48.80 -27.41 3.37
N THR A 59 -49.51 -26.31 3.64
CA THR A 59 -50.97 -26.37 3.79
C THR A 59 -51.59 -26.67 2.42
N ILE A 60 -52.29 -27.80 2.29
CA ILE A 60 -53.08 -28.09 1.08
C ILE A 60 -54.35 -27.22 1.16
N ILE A 61 -54.47 -26.27 0.23
CA ILE A 61 -55.43 -25.17 0.31
C ILE A 61 -56.81 -25.60 -0.19
N ALA A 62 -57.55 -26.31 0.66
CA ALA A 62 -59.01 -26.26 0.61
C ALA A 62 -59.48 -24.89 1.15
N PRO A 63 -60.50 -24.24 0.54
CA PRO A 63 -61.03 -22.98 1.03
C PRO A 63 -61.63 -23.15 2.43
N ARG A 64 -61.33 -22.21 3.33
CA ARG A 64 -61.71 -22.26 4.75
C ARG A 64 -62.71 -21.17 5.12
N ILE A 65 -63.58 -21.51 6.06
CA ILE A 65 -64.48 -20.57 6.73
C ILE A 65 -63.88 -20.26 8.11
N GLU A 66 -63.59 -18.99 8.35
CA GLU A 66 -63.20 -18.50 9.67
C GLU A 66 -64.42 -18.40 10.58
N TYR A 67 -64.23 -18.76 11.86
CA TYR A 67 -65.26 -18.68 12.88
C TYR A 67 -64.75 -17.87 14.07
N ALA A 68 -65.59 -16.98 14.61
CA ALA A 68 -65.18 -16.05 15.66
C ALA A 68 -64.74 -16.79 16.94
N ALA A 69 -63.62 -16.36 17.52
CA ALA A 69 -62.95 -17.06 18.63
C ALA A 69 -63.81 -17.26 19.89
N GLU A 70 -64.82 -16.41 20.09
CA GLU A 70 -65.88 -16.52 21.11
C GLU A 70 -66.77 -17.78 20.95
N ASN A 71 -66.89 -18.32 19.74
CA ASN A 71 -67.67 -19.53 19.43
C ASN A 71 -66.80 -20.81 19.43
N GLN A 72 -65.55 -20.75 19.92
CA GLN A 72 -64.78 -21.96 20.23
C GLN A 72 -65.60 -22.89 21.15
N PRO A 73 -65.44 -24.23 21.05
CA PRO A 73 -66.14 -25.15 21.95
C PRO A 73 -65.69 -24.99 23.42
N PHE A 74 -64.41 -24.64 23.68
CA PHE A 74 -63.81 -24.52 25.02
C PHE A 74 -62.75 -23.36 25.14
N PRO A 75 -63.05 -22.08 24.79
CA PRO A 75 -62.14 -21.01 24.32
C PRO A 75 -60.82 -20.65 25.08
N GLN A 76 -59.76 -20.32 24.29
CA GLN A 76 -58.44 -19.75 24.70
C GLN A 76 -57.83 -18.82 23.57
N ALA A 77 -56.77 -18.01 23.76
CA ALA A 77 -56.48 -16.78 22.92
C ALA A 77 -55.17 -16.69 22.05
N TYR A 78 -55.20 -15.92 20.90
CA TYR A 78 -54.11 -15.27 20.06
C TYR A 78 -53.06 -16.14 19.26
N PHE A 79 -52.12 -15.72 18.36
CA PHE A 79 -51.85 -14.66 17.28
C PHE A 79 -50.55 -15.05 16.46
N ASP A 80 -49.97 -14.49 15.35
CA ASP A 80 -50.31 -13.55 14.22
C ASP A 80 -49.57 -13.86 12.84
N LYS A 81 -48.41 -13.23 12.42
CA LYS A 81 -47.91 -13.20 10.98
C LYS A 81 -46.37 -13.29 10.65
N PRO A 82 -45.96 -13.67 9.39
CA PRO A 82 -44.56 -13.65 8.85
C PRO A 82 -44.30 -12.86 7.50
N VAL A 83 -43.08 -12.95 6.91
CA VAL A 83 -42.54 -12.17 5.73
C VAL A 83 -41.92 -13.08 4.62
N LYS A 84 -41.47 -12.55 3.45
CA LYS A 84 -40.92 -13.29 2.27
C LYS A 84 -39.64 -12.67 1.62
N ASP A 85 -39.20 -13.24 0.50
CA ASP A 85 -37.80 -13.48 0.06
C ASP A 85 -37.41 -12.81 -1.29
N SER A 86 -36.10 -12.59 -1.53
CA SER A 86 -35.52 -11.82 -2.66
C SER A 86 -34.38 -12.57 -3.39
N ARG A 87 -34.53 -12.80 -4.70
CA ARG A 87 -33.64 -13.69 -5.49
C ARG A 87 -33.08 -13.09 -6.79
N LYS A 88 -32.86 -11.77 -6.85
CA LYS A 88 -32.34 -11.11 -8.06
C LYS A 88 -30.85 -10.77 -8.00
N ASP A 89 -30.28 -10.75 -6.81
CA ASP A 89 -28.90 -10.34 -6.56
C ASP A 89 -27.90 -11.46 -6.94
N ILE A 90 -28.36 -12.71 -6.79
CA ILE A 90 -27.64 -13.97 -7.05
C ILE A 90 -27.00 -14.04 -8.44
N SER A 91 -27.55 -13.39 -9.47
CA SER A 91 -27.01 -13.50 -10.83
C SER A 91 -25.78 -12.64 -11.09
N LEU A 92 -25.60 -11.52 -10.39
CA LEU A 92 -24.38 -10.68 -10.51
C LEU A 92 -23.21 -11.27 -9.73
N GLU A 93 -23.51 -12.11 -8.73
CA GLU A 93 -22.54 -12.84 -7.93
C GLU A 93 -21.75 -13.87 -8.75
N ILE A 94 -22.36 -14.46 -9.80
CA ILE A 94 -21.85 -15.63 -10.55
C ILE A 94 -20.58 -15.36 -11.37
N ASP A 95 -20.38 -14.15 -11.90
CA ASP A 95 -19.16 -13.82 -12.66
C ASP A 95 -18.05 -13.29 -11.74
N ALA A 96 -18.37 -12.53 -10.69
CA ALA A 96 -17.43 -12.23 -9.62
C ALA A 96 -16.92 -13.52 -8.93
N LEU A 97 -17.76 -14.56 -8.85
CA LEU A 97 -17.41 -15.90 -8.40
C LEU A 97 -16.36 -16.61 -9.26
N LYS A 98 -15.99 -16.15 -10.46
CA LYS A 98 -14.97 -16.81 -11.31
C LYS A 98 -13.56 -16.35 -11.01
N GLU A 99 -13.30 -15.04 -11.05
CA GLU A 99 -12.01 -14.47 -10.67
C GLU A 99 -11.74 -14.74 -9.18
N THR A 100 -12.74 -14.47 -8.33
CA THR A 100 -12.62 -14.84 -6.92
C THR A 100 -12.60 -16.36 -6.70
N ASN A 101 -12.99 -17.24 -7.63
CA ASN A 101 -12.74 -18.67 -7.45
C ASN A 101 -11.24 -19.01 -7.56
N ILE A 102 -10.50 -18.40 -8.48
CA ILE A 102 -9.05 -18.66 -8.62
C ILE A 102 -8.31 -18.17 -7.37
N GLU A 103 -8.64 -16.98 -6.87
CA GLU A 103 -8.11 -16.48 -5.60
C GLU A 103 -8.59 -17.31 -4.41
N ARG A 104 -9.88 -17.70 -4.36
CA ARG A 104 -10.41 -18.62 -3.35
C ARG A 104 -9.71 -19.97 -3.39
N TYR A 105 -9.27 -20.52 -4.53
CA TYR A 105 -8.55 -21.80 -4.52
C TYR A 105 -7.20 -21.67 -3.79
N SER A 106 -6.40 -20.66 -4.13
CA SER A 106 -5.10 -20.41 -3.46
C SER A 106 -5.25 -20.00 -1.99
N ILE A 107 -6.29 -19.21 -1.66
CA ILE A 107 -6.62 -18.89 -0.26
C ILE A 107 -7.12 -20.14 0.47
N ARG A 108 -7.97 -20.96 -0.15
CA ARG A 108 -8.57 -22.16 0.45
C ARG A 108 -7.53 -23.21 0.78
N GLU A 109 -6.57 -23.42 -0.12
CA GLU A 109 -5.40 -24.28 0.08
C GLU A 109 -4.65 -23.84 1.35
N ARG A 110 -4.20 -22.58 1.40
CA ARG A 110 -3.52 -22.00 2.58
C ARG A 110 -4.35 -21.99 3.86
N THR A 111 -5.67 -21.74 3.78
CA THR A 111 -6.55 -21.86 4.95
C THR A 111 -6.71 -23.31 5.40
N SER A 112 -6.67 -24.30 4.48
CA SER A 112 -6.76 -25.70 4.85
C SER A 112 -5.49 -26.19 5.54
N GLU A 113 -4.33 -25.73 5.09
CA GLU A 113 -3.03 -25.93 5.76
C GLU A 113 -3.05 -25.28 7.16
N LYS A 114 -3.47 -24.01 7.27
CA LYS A 114 -3.61 -23.31 8.56
C LYS A 114 -4.64 -23.93 9.50
N VAL A 115 -5.74 -24.46 8.99
CA VAL A 115 -6.73 -25.22 9.78
C VAL A 115 -6.12 -26.53 10.29
N VAL A 116 -5.30 -27.23 9.49
CA VAL A 116 -4.56 -28.41 9.96
C VAL A 116 -3.52 -28.04 11.04
N GLU A 117 -2.79 -26.94 10.90
CA GLU A 117 -1.89 -26.44 11.95
C GLU A 117 -2.65 -26.08 13.25
N CYS A 118 -3.78 -25.40 13.15
CA CYS A 118 -4.60 -25.04 14.32
C CYS A 118 -5.26 -26.27 14.98
N ASN A 119 -5.67 -27.27 14.20
CA ASN A 119 -6.18 -28.54 14.74
C ASN A 119 -5.10 -29.30 15.54
N LYS A 120 -3.87 -29.39 15.03
CA LYS A 120 -2.73 -29.98 15.77
C LYS A 120 -2.48 -29.27 17.11
N LEU A 121 -2.54 -27.93 17.12
CA LEU A 121 -2.42 -27.15 18.36
C LEU A 121 -3.57 -27.42 19.33
N LEU A 122 -4.81 -27.55 18.85
CA LEU A 122 -5.95 -27.93 19.69
C LEU A 122 -5.83 -29.35 20.26
N GLU A 123 -5.32 -30.32 19.49
CA GLU A 123 -5.05 -31.67 19.99
C GLU A 123 -4.01 -31.66 21.13
N LEU A 124 -2.92 -30.89 20.99
CA LEU A 124 -1.89 -30.72 22.02
C LEU A 124 -2.41 -29.97 23.27
N ILE A 125 -3.20 -28.90 23.09
CA ILE A 125 -3.84 -28.15 24.17
C ILE A 125 -4.81 -29.04 24.97
N ASN A 126 -5.65 -29.81 24.28
CA ASN A 126 -6.62 -30.69 24.92
C ASN A 126 -5.93 -31.81 25.71
N GLY A 127 -4.83 -32.39 25.17
CA GLY A 127 -4.03 -33.39 25.88
C GLY A 127 -3.48 -32.88 27.22
N LEU A 128 -2.86 -31.69 27.22
CA LEU A 128 -2.37 -31.07 28.46
C LEU A 128 -3.51 -30.68 29.42
N SER A 129 -4.64 -30.18 28.90
CA SER A 129 -5.82 -29.82 29.70
C SER A 129 -6.43 -31.04 30.41
N GLU A 130 -6.62 -32.17 29.71
CA GLU A 130 -7.13 -33.41 30.32
C GLU A 130 -6.18 -33.98 31.38
N GLN A 131 -4.87 -33.93 31.12
CA GLN A 131 -3.84 -34.43 32.03
C GLN A 131 -3.75 -33.62 33.34
N HIS A 132 -3.76 -32.29 33.26
CA HIS A 132 -3.61 -31.40 34.42
C HIS A 132 -4.94 -30.87 35.00
N LYS A 133 -6.07 -31.16 34.36
CA LYS A 133 -7.44 -30.75 34.78
C LYS A 133 -7.60 -29.23 34.93
N ILE A 134 -6.97 -28.47 34.05
CA ILE A 134 -7.06 -27.01 34.03
C ILE A 134 -8.31 -26.61 33.24
N GLU A 135 -9.26 -25.93 33.90
CA GLU A 135 -10.46 -25.37 33.28
C GLU A 135 -10.14 -24.04 32.59
N PHE A 136 -10.67 -23.84 31.37
CA PHE A 136 -10.42 -22.67 30.53
C PHE A 136 -11.71 -21.90 30.21
N ASP A 137 -11.59 -20.65 29.74
CA ASP A 137 -12.69 -19.96 29.07
C ASP A 137 -12.92 -20.63 27.69
N ASN A 138 -13.86 -21.58 27.62
CA ASN A 138 -14.09 -22.49 26.49
C ASN A 138 -14.22 -21.82 25.09
N GLU A 139 -14.52 -20.53 25.00
CA GLU A 139 -14.68 -19.80 23.72
C GLU A 139 -13.43 -19.86 22.80
N ILE A 140 -12.23 -20.07 23.37
CA ILE A 140 -10.99 -20.18 22.57
C ILE A 140 -10.69 -21.62 22.10
N ILE A 141 -11.37 -22.63 22.68
CA ILE A 141 -11.18 -24.05 22.33
C ILE A 141 -12.38 -24.61 21.56
N GLU A 142 -13.62 -24.23 21.92
CA GLU A 142 -14.86 -24.74 21.31
C GLU A 142 -15.27 -24.04 20.00
N ALA A 143 -14.76 -22.85 19.67
CA ALA A 143 -15.20 -22.16 18.46
C ALA A 143 -14.64 -22.84 17.19
N PRO A 144 -15.49 -23.14 16.19
CA PRO A 144 -15.12 -23.97 15.04
C PRO A 144 -14.11 -23.27 14.14
N LEU A 145 -13.08 -24.00 13.69
CA LEU A 145 -12.08 -23.52 12.73
C LEU A 145 -12.58 -23.45 11.28
N GLU A 146 -13.70 -24.11 10.97
CA GLU A 146 -14.30 -24.10 9.63
C GLU A 146 -14.99 -22.77 9.33
N GLY A 147 -14.43 -22.00 8.38
CA GLY A 147 -15.06 -20.80 7.82
C GLY A 147 -14.42 -19.46 8.20
N LEU A 148 -13.36 -19.45 9.02
CA LEU A 148 -12.56 -18.24 9.27
C LEU A 148 -11.75 -17.83 8.04
N THR A 149 -11.44 -16.53 7.93
CA THR A 149 -10.49 -16.03 6.93
C THR A 149 -9.04 -16.36 7.30
N LEU A 150 -8.13 -16.31 6.32
CA LEU A 150 -6.70 -16.59 6.54
C LEU A 150 -6.08 -15.71 7.65
N SER A 151 -6.40 -14.41 7.66
CA SER A 151 -5.95 -13.47 8.69
C SER A 151 -6.51 -13.76 10.09
N GLU A 152 -7.73 -14.29 10.18
CA GLU A 152 -8.31 -14.69 11.47
C GLU A 152 -7.76 -16.04 11.94
N LEU A 153 -7.42 -16.95 11.01
CA LEU A 153 -6.69 -18.19 11.30
C LEU A 153 -5.27 -17.91 11.79
N ASP A 154 -4.54 -16.96 11.22
CA ASP A 154 -3.21 -16.55 11.71
C ASP A 154 -3.31 -15.98 13.14
N VAL A 155 -4.29 -15.10 13.41
CA VAL A 155 -4.56 -14.57 14.77
C VAL A 155 -5.00 -15.66 15.74
N ARG A 156 -5.81 -16.63 15.28
CA ARG A 156 -6.22 -17.79 16.09
C ARG A 156 -5.03 -18.70 16.38
N GLN A 157 -4.14 -18.91 15.42
CA GLN A 157 -2.91 -19.67 15.61
C GLN A 157 -2.01 -19.02 16.65
N THR A 158 -1.81 -17.69 16.62
CA THR A 158 -1.04 -17.00 17.67
C THR A 158 -1.69 -17.11 19.04
N ALA A 159 -3.03 -16.97 19.13
CA ALA A 159 -3.73 -17.11 20.40
C ALA A 159 -3.73 -18.55 20.95
N LEU A 160 -3.70 -19.57 20.07
CA LEU A 160 -3.54 -20.97 20.46
C LEU A 160 -2.10 -21.27 20.89
N LEU A 161 -1.08 -20.70 20.24
CA LEU A 161 0.32 -20.79 20.68
C LEU A 161 0.53 -20.12 22.05
N ASP A 162 0.05 -18.88 22.23
CA ASP A 162 0.13 -18.18 23.52
C ASP A 162 -0.54 -18.97 24.66
N LEU A 163 -1.69 -19.62 24.38
CA LEU A 163 -2.36 -20.51 25.33
C LEU A 163 -1.57 -21.79 25.60
N TYR A 164 -1.00 -22.41 24.56
CA TYR A 164 -0.25 -23.66 24.66
C TYR A 164 1.06 -23.48 25.44
N ASP A 165 1.81 -22.42 25.16
CA ASP A 165 3.06 -22.11 25.84
C ASP A 165 2.80 -21.76 27.32
N HIS A 166 1.69 -21.07 27.62
CA HIS A 166 1.24 -20.82 28.99
C HIS A 166 0.78 -22.11 29.70
N LEU A 167 0.07 -23.01 28.99
CA LEU A 167 -0.31 -24.34 29.48
C LEU A 167 0.91 -25.17 29.86
N TYR A 168 1.93 -25.18 29.00
CA TYR A 168 3.16 -25.92 29.22
C TYR A 168 3.90 -25.38 30.46
N GLN A 169 4.04 -24.05 30.58
CA GLN A 169 4.60 -23.41 31.79
C GLN A 169 3.81 -23.77 33.07
N LEU A 170 2.48 -23.76 33.02
CA LEU A 170 1.65 -24.14 34.17
C LEU A 170 1.79 -25.62 34.55
N SER A 171 1.87 -26.52 33.57
CA SER A 171 2.11 -27.95 33.82
C SER A 171 3.47 -28.17 34.51
N PHE A 172 4.50 -27.46 34.05
CA PHE A 172 5.84 -27.50 34.60
C PHE A 172 5.92 -26.94 36.04
N GLU A 173 5.30 -25.78 36.29
CA GLU A 173 5.16 -25.24 37.65
C GLU A 173 4.44 -26.24 38.57
N GLU A 174 3.40 -26.93 38.09
CA GLU A 174 2.65 -27.90 38.89
C GLU A 174 3.51 -29.11 39.30
N GLU A 175 4.38 -29.60 38.42
CA GLU A 175 5.32 -30.69 38.73
C GLU A 175 6.43 -30.26 39.67
N VAL A 176 7.06 -29.11 39.44
CA VAL A 176 8.01 -28.50 40.40
C VAL A 176 7.37 -28.31 41.78
N GLN A 177 6.08 -27.93 41.85
CA GLN A 177 5.34 -27.81 43.11
C GLN A 177 4.92 -29.16 43.71
N LYS A 178 4.78 -30.24 42.92
CA LYS A 178 4.60 -31.61 43.46
C LYS A 178 5.89 -32.10 44.13
N VAL A 179 7.03 -31.98 43.44
CA VAL A 179 8.35 -32.39 43.96
C VAL A 179 8.72 -31.59 45.21
N ARG A 180 8.56 -30.26 45.20
CA ARG A 180 8.81 -29.40 46.39
C ARG A 180 7.88 -29.70 47.57
N ARG A 181 6.60 -30.05 47.34
CA ARG A 181 5.70 -30.47 48.43
C ARG A 181 6.18 -31.76 49.07
N ARG A 182 6.56 -32.75 48.27
CA ARG A 182 7.10 -34.03 48.74
C ARG A 182 8.42 -33.86 49.49
N GLU A 183 9.30 -32.96 49.03
CA GLU A 183 10.52 -32.58 49.74
C GLU A 183 10.22 -31.95 51.12
N LEU A 184 9.23 -31.04 51.19
CA LEU A 184 8.81 -30.42 52.46
C LEU A 184 8.16 -31.43 53.42
N GLU A 185 7.37 -32.37 52.92
CA GLU A 185 6.76 -33.45 53.72
C GLU A 185 7.84 -34.38 54.30
N LEU A 186 8.83 -34.79 53.51
CA LEU A 186 9.99 -35.57 53.96
C LEU A 186 10.85 -34.80 54.98
N ARG A 187 11.04 -33.49 54.79
CA ARG A 187 11.73 -32.61 55.75
C ARG A 187 10.95 -32.37 57.06
N ALA A 188 9.63 -32.60 57.07
CA ALA A 188 8.78 -32.44 58.25
C ALA A 188 8.60 -33.74 59.07
N GLY A 189 8.91 -34.90 58.50
CA GLY A 189 8.85 -36.21 59.16
C GLY A 189 9.98 -36.43 60.17
N ASN A 190 9.74 -36.08 61.44
CA ASN A 190 10.68 -36.29 62.54
C ASN A 190 10.77 -37.76 63.01
N ASP A 191 11.36 -38.63 62.19
CA ASP A 191 11.73 -40.01 62.57
C ASP A 191 13.25 -40.22 62.52
N GLU A 192 13.90 -40.19 63.69
CA GLU A 192 15.37 -40.30 63.83
C GLU A 192 15.94 -41.62 63.25
N GLN A 193 15.12 -42.68 63.11
CA GLN A 193 15.55 -43.96 62.54
C GLN A 193 15.68 -43.97 61.01
N HIS A 194 15.15 -42.96 60.30
CA HIS A 194 15.09 -42.94 58.84
C HIS A 194 15.91 -41.83 58.17
N GLN A 195 16.66 -41.01 58.93
CA GLN A 195 17.40 -39.85 58.40
C GLN A 195 18.29 -40.14 57.18
N SER A 196 18.97 -41.29 57.12
CA SER A 196 19.78 -41.66 55.94
C SER A 196 18.93 -41.90 54.69
N SER A 197 17.81 -42.61 54.83
CA SER A 197 16.84 -42.86 53.74
C SER A 197 16.18 -41.57 53.25
N ILE A 198 15.82 -40.69 54.20
CA ILE A 198 15.27 -39.36 53.91
C ILE A 198 16.33 -38.51 53.18
N SER A 199 17.61 -38.58 53.57
CA SER A 199 18.68 -37.85 52.88
C SER A 199 18.95 -38.35 51.46
N THR A 200 18.75 -39.64 51.17
CA THR A 200 18.81 -40.17 49.81
C THR A 200 17.58 -39.76 48.99
N GLU A 201 16.35 -39.89 49.51
CA GLU A 201 15.16 -39.41 48.78
C GLU A 201 15.21 -37.89 48.50
N ILE A 202 15.72 -37.07 49.42
CA ILE A 202 15.93 -35.63 49.16
C ILE A 202 17.01 -35.38 48.09
N SER A 203 18.05 -36.23 48.03
CA SER A 203 19.04 -36.17 46.94
C SER A 203 18.40 -36.53 45.60
N ASP A 204 17.61 -37.61 45.54
CA ASP A 204 16.95 -38.08 44.32
C ASP A 204 15.92 -37.06 43.81
N LEU A 205 15.11 -36.47 44.71
CA LEU A 205 14.19 -35.36 44.42
C LEU A 205 14.93 -34.09 43.94
N SER A 206 16.17 -33.86 44.39
CA SER A 206 16.97 -32.73 43.90
C SER A 206 17.51 -32.94 42.48
N ILE A 207 17.79 -34.20 42.11
CA ILE A 207 18.15 -34.59 40.73
C ILE A 207 16.90 -34.52 39.83
N GLU A 208 15.73 -34.92 40.33
CA GLU A 208 14.44 -34.77 39.63
C GLU A 208 14.13 -33.29 39.34
N LEU A 209 14.37 -32.37 40.29
CA LEU A 209 14.26 -30.92 40.06
C LEU A 209 15.29 -30.37 39.05
N GLU A 210 16.48 -30.95 38.97
CA GLU A 210 17.52 -30.52 38.01
C GLU A 210 17.22 -31.02 36.59
N LEU A 211 16.71 -32.25 36.45
CA LEU A 211 16.22 -32.82 35.18
C LEU A 211 14.98 -32.09 34.64
N LEU A 212 14.01 -31.76 35.51
CA LEU A 212 12.88 -30.90 35.15
C LEU A 212 13.40 -29.55 34.61
N ARG A 213 14.37 -28.94 35.30
CA ARG A 213 14.94 -27.66 34.87
C ARG A 213 15.70 -27.75 33.53
N SER A 214 16.29 -28.88 33.18
CA SER A 214 16.85 -29.08 31.83
C SER A 214 15.76 -29.33 30.76
N GLU A 215 14.61 -29.91 31.11
CA GLU A 215 13.46 -30.03 30.18
C GLU A 215 12.88 -28.63 29.85
N GLU A 216 12.69 -27.77 30.85
CA GLU A 216 12.28 -26.37 30.66
C GLU A 216 13.25 -25.59 29.75
N LEU A 217 14.55 -25.76 29.97
CA LEU A 217 15.59 -25.12 29.14
C LEU A 217 15.55 -25.64 27.69
N LEU A 218 15.48 -26.96 27.49
CA LEU A 218 15.45 -27.55 26.14
C LEU A 218 14.19 -27.14 25.37
N TYR A 219 13.02 -27.13 26.03
CA TYR A 219 11.77 -26.64 25.44
C TYR A 219 11.86 -25.16 25.04
N ARG A 220 12.38 -24.30 25.93
CA ARG A 220 12.58 -22.88 25.62
C ARG A 220 13.54 -22.70 24.43
N ASP A 221 14.60 -23.50 24.37
CA ASP A 221 15.61 -23.39 23.34
C ASP A 221 15.05 -23.87 21.98
N ILE A 222 14.23 -24.95 21.95
CA ILE A 222 13.40 -25.34 20.78
C ILE A 222 12.50 -24.18 20.31
N CYS A 223 11.79 -23.52 21.23
CA CYS A 223 10.89 -22.40 20.89
C CYS A 223 11.66 -21.15 20.42
N SER A 224 12.94 -21.01 20.80
CA SER A 224 13.80 -19.92 20.37
C SER A 224 14.49 -20.14 19.01
N ALA A 225 14.41 -21.37 18.47
CA ALA A 225 15.15 -21.78 17.28
C ALA A 225 14.77 -20.98 16.02
N GLN A 226 15.78 -20.51 15.30
CA GLN A 226 15.62 -19.73 14.06
C GLN A 226 16.10 -20.48 12.80
N THR A 227 16.85 -21.58 12.97
CA THR A 227 17.39 -22.43 11.90
C THR A 227 17.09 -23.89 12.21
N ILE A 228 17.04 -24.73 11.16
CA ILE A 228 16.88 -26.19 11.32
C ILE A 228 18.13 -26.80 11.96
N GLU A 229 19.32 -26.36 11.54
CA GLU A 229 20.62 -26.80 12.09
C GLU A 229 20.66 -26.71 13.62
N PHE A 230 20.14 -25.61 14.20
CA PHE A 230 20.09 -25.43 15.66
C PHE A 230 19.07 -26.36 16.36
N LEU A 231 18.04 -26.83 15.67
CA LEU A 231 17.17 -27.89 16.19
C LEU A 231 17.85 -29.26 16.08
N GLU A 232 18.47 -29.57 14.94
CA GLU A 232 19.12 -30.87 14.69
C GLU A 232 20.31 -31.15 15.63
N ASP A 233 20.96 -30.10 16.16
CA ASP A 233 22.03 -30.18 17.17
C ASP A 233 21.52 -30.46 18.62
N LEU A 234 20.20 -30.51 18.88
CA LEU A 234 19.66 -30.72 20.23
C LEU A 234 19.66 -32.21 20.64
N ASP A 235 20.23 -32.50 21.81
CA ASP A 235 20.21 -33.83 22.41
C ASP A 235 18.99 -34.01 23.36
N PHE A 236 18.36 -35.17 23.27
CA PHE A 236 17.18 -35.58 24.04
C PHE A 236 17.45 -36.78 24.96
N SER A 237 18.66 -37.35 24.93
CA SER A 237 18.95 -38.69 25.45
C SER A 237 19.01 -38.81 26.99
N ASP A 238 19.24 -37.70 27.70
CA ASP A 238 19.25 -37.65 29.18
C ASP A 238 17.84 -37.62 29.82
N PHE A 239 16.76 -37.48 29.03
CA PHE A 239 15.39 -37.33 29.51
C PHE A 239 14.62 -38.66 29.57
N SER A 240 13.54 -38.72 30.36
CA SER A 240 12.66 -39.90 30.44
C SER A 240 11.86 -40.13 29.16
N ASP A 241 11.41 -41.37 28.89
CA ASP A 241 10.61 -41.71 27.69
C ASP A 241 9.39 -40.76 27.50
N GLU A 242 8.76 -40.35 28.59
CA GLU A 242 7.57 -39.49 28.60
C GLU A 242 7.92 -38.02 28.32
N ALA A 243 9.04 -37.52 28.86
CA ALA A 243 9.58 -36.19 28.55
C ALA A 243 10.12 -36.11 27.11
N GLN A 244 10.84 -37.14 26.65
CA GLN A 244 11.29 -37.26 25.27
C GLN A 244 10.11 -37.22 24.29
N MET A 245 9.01 -37.93 24.60
CA MET A 245 7.81 -37.94 23.74
C MET A 245 7.13 -36.57 23.66
N ARG A 246 7.11 -35.79 24.75
CA ARG A 246 6.68 -34.38 24.74
C ARG A 246 7.61 -33.52 23.88
N LEU A 247 8.89 -33.44 24.28
CA LEU A 247 9.92 -32.61 23.64
C LEU A 247 10.02 -32.87 22.13
N LYS A 248 9.89 -34.13 21.71
CA LYS A 248 9.90 -34.53 20.30
C LYS A 248 8.68 -34.03 19.53
N ALA A 249 7.49 -33.98 20.13
CA ALA A 249 6.31 -33.38 19.49
C ALA A 249 6.49 -31.87 19.27
N HIS A 250 7.10 -31.16 20.23
CA HIS A 250 7.49 -29.76 20.06
C HIS A 250 8.54 -29.59 18.93
N TYR A 251 9.58 -30.42 18.93
CA TYR A 251 10.61 -30.45 17.88
C TYR A 251 9.98 -30.64 16.50
N GLU A 252 9.15 -31.67 16.31
CA GLU A 252 8.54 -31.98 15.00
C GLU A 252 7.63 -30.84 14.51
N PHE A 253 6.92 -30.14 15.41
CA PHE A 253 6.14 -28.95 15.09
C PHE A 253 7.00 -27.76 14.66
N TYR A 254 8.00 -27.36 15.46
CA TYR A 254 8.87 -26.22 15.14
C TYR A 254 9.77 -26.49 13.92
N HIS A 255 10.27 -27.71 13.76
CA HIS A 255 11.01 -28.15 12.58
C HIS A 255 10.14 -28.08 11.31
N SER A 256 8.89 -28.57 11.36
CA SER A 256 7.96 -28.45 10.23
C SER A 256 7.70 -27.00 9.83
N ARG A 257 7.58 -26.09 10.82
CA ARG A 257 7.35 -24.65 10.61
C ARG A 257 8.57 -23.96 10.00
N LEU A 258 9.78 -24.25 10.48
CA LEU A 258 11.03 -23.70 9.92
C LEU A 258 11.31 -24.24 8.51
N SER A 259 11.01 -25.53 8.26
CA SER A 259 11.12 -26.14 6.93
C SER A 259 10.20 -25.48 5.90
N GLU A 260 8.93 -25.27 6.23
CA GLU A 260 7.99 -24.59 5.32
C GLU A 260 8.36 -23.11 5.12
N LYS A 261 8.87 -22.43 6.16
CA LYS A 261 9.40 -21.07 6.03
C LYS A 261 10.58 -21.02 5.03
N ILE A 262 11.58 -21.88 5.19
CA ILE A 262 12.76 -21.96 4.32
C ILE A 262 12.35 -22.30 2.89
N LYS A 263 11.38 -23.21 2.70
CA LYS A 263 10.79 -23.53 1.39
C LYS A 263 10.14 -22.31 0.72
N VAL A 264 9.35 -21.52 1.45
CA VAL A 264 8.72 -20.29 0.92
C VAL A 264 9.76 -19.19 0.61
N GLU A 265 10.80 -19.05 1.45
CA GLU A 265 11.91 -18.12 1.20
C GLU A 265 12.69 -18.55 -0.08
N LEU A 266 12.98 -19.84 -0.23
CA LEU A 266 13.64 -20.41 -1.43
C LEU A 266 12.78 -20.29 -2.70
N GLU A 267 11.46 -20.55 -2.63
CA GLU A 267 10.51 -20.33 -3.74
C GLU A 267 10.49 -18.86 -4.17
N PHE A 268 10.65 -17.91 -3.24
CA PHE A 268 10.72 -16.48 -3.55
C PHE A 268 12.08 -16.09 -4.18
N GLU A 269 13.20 -16.57 -3.62
CA GLU A 269 14.53 -16.30 -4.17
C GLU A 269 14.69 -16.90 -5.58
N ASN A 270 14.27 -18.14 -5.79
CA ASN A 270 14.24 -18.77 -7.11
C ASN A 270 13.42 -17.93 -8.10
N TYR A 271 12.22 -17.49 -7.72
CA TYR A 271 11.39 -16.64 -8.56
C TYR A 271 12.05 -15.33 -8.96
N GLN A 272 12.70 -14.61 -8.04
CA GLN A 272 13.44 -13.39 -8.41
C GLN A 272 14.66 -13.71 -9.27
N ASN A 273 15.44 -14.74 -8.94
CA ASN A 273 16.59 -15.18 -9.71
C ASN A 273 16.22 -15.56 -11.16
N TYR A 274 15.08 -16.23 -11.38
CA TYR A 274 14.58 -16.54 -12.71
C TYR A 274 14.04 -15.30 -13.44
N LYS A 275 13.26 -14.46 -12.77
CA LYS A 275 12.75 -13.20 -13.33
C LYS A 275 13.90 -12.29 -13.80
N ASP A 276 14.92 -12.13 -12.97
CA ASP A 276 16.04 -11.24 -13.26
C ASP A 276 16.98 -11.84 -14.31
N LYS A 277 17.12 -13.17 -14.39
CA LYS A 277 17.74 -13.86 -15.56
C LYS A 277 17.00 -13.54 -16.86
N ILE A 278 15.68 -13.73 -16.93
CA ILE A 278 14.89 -13.43 -18.14
C ILE A 278 15.06 -11.97 -18.56
N LEU A 279 15.00 -11.04 -17.61
CA LEU A 279 15.12 -9.60 -17.90
C LEU A 279 16.54 -9.16 -18.28
N SER A 280 17.58 -9.79 -17.72
CA SER A 280 19.00 -9.44 -17.99
C SER A 280 19.60 -10.16 -19.20
N SER A 281 19.07 -11.33 -19.60
CA SER A 281 19.47 -12.02 -20.82
C SER A 281 19.22 -11.16 -22.07
N ILE A 282 20.16 -11.26 -23.00
CA ILE A 282 20.19 -10.49 -24.26
C ILE A 282 19.87 -11.40 -25.46
N LYS A 283 20.09 -12.72 -25.35
CA LYS A 283 19.78 -13.68 -26.41
C LYS A 283 18.47 -14.41 -26.16
N GLN A 284 17.77 -14.74 -27.25
CA GLN A 284 16.53 -15.52 -27.24
C GLN A 284 16.76 -16.96 -26.71
N GLU A 285 17.81 -17.63 -27.19
CA GLU A 285 18.20 -19.01 -26.82
C GLU A 285 18.38 -19.16 -25.29
N GLU A 286 19.12 -18.22 -24.68
CA GLU A 286 19.42 -18.19 -23.24
C GLU A 286 18.17 -18.06 -22.35
N ILE A 287 17.02 -17.63 -22.91
CA ILE A 287 15.74 -17.46 -22.21
C ILE A 287 14.81 -18.68 -22.44
N GLN A 288 14.91 -19.32 -23.61
CA GLN A 288 14.16 -20.53 -23.94
C GLN A 288 14.69 -21.75 -23.17
N ASP A 289 16.02 -21.88 -23.03
CA ASP A 289 16.67 -23.00 -22.32
C ASP A 289 16.50 -22.98 -20.78
N ILE A 290 15.86 -21.95 -20.21
CA ILE A 290 15.67 -21.86 -18.75
C ILE A 290 14.61 -22.89 -18.28
N VAL A 291 15.01 -23.83 -17.43
CA VAL A 291 14.06 -24.67 -16.68
C VAL A 291 13.71 -24.00 -15.36
N PHE A 292 12.42 -23.77 -15.10
CA PHE A 292 11.92 -23.22 -13.83
C PHE A 292 11.68 -24.35 -12.81
N GLU A 293 12.57 -24.47 -11.82
CA GLU A 293 12.48 -25.47 -10.75
C GLU A 293 12.37 -24.78 -9.39
N GLY A 294 11.71 -25.42 -8.42
CA GLY A 294 11.58 -24.87 -7.06
C GLY A 294 10.83 -23.53 -7.00
N VAL A 295 9.74 -23.38 -7.76
CA VAL A 295 8.83 -22.22 -7.77
C VAL A 295 7.37 -22.66 -7.78
N ASN A 296 6.51 -21.88 -7.13
CA ASN A 296 5.08 -22.13 -7.01
C ASN A 296 4.36 -22.07 -8.37
N SER A 297 3.26 -22.82 -8.53
CA SER A 297 2.39 -22.81 -9.71
C SER A 297 2.02 -21.40 -10.21
N ARG A 298 1.73 -20.45 -9.29
CA ARG A 298 1.44 -19.05 -9.65
C ARG A 298 2.66 -18.27 -10.14
N GLN A 299 3.84 -18.55 -9.57
CA GLN A 299 5.10 -17.94 -9.98
C GLN A 299 5.53 -18.46 -11.35
N LEU A 300 5.38 -19.77 -11.61
CA LEU A 300 5.70 -20.40 -12.89
C LEU A 300 4.89 -19.79 -14.05
N ILE A 301 3.57 -19.68 -13.91
CA ILE A 301 2.70 -19.04 -14.93
C ILE A 301 3.17 -17.60 -15.23
N HIS A 302 3.50 -16.83 -14.20
CA HIS A 302 3.96 -15.45 -14.35
C HIS A 302 5.36 -15.34 -14.97
N LEU A 303 6.28 -16.27 -14.67
CA LEU A 303 7.59 -16.36 -15.33
C LEU A 303 7.46 -16.72 -16.81
N GLU A 304 6.53 -17.62 -17.17
CA GLU A 304 6.24 -17.98 -18.57
C GLU A 304 5.66 -16.78 -19.34
N GLU A 305 4.74 -16.02 -18.72
CA GLU A 305 4.24 -14.76 -19.29
C GLU A 305 5.34 -13.71 -19.51
N ILE A 306 6.31 -13.59 -18.58
CA ILE A 306 7.45 -12.67 -18.72
C ILE A 306 8.39 -13.16 -19.82
N ARG A 307 8.67 -14.47 -19.90
CA ARG A 307 9.47 -15.09 -20.98
C ARG A 307 8.92 -14.73 -22.36
N VAL A 308 7.64 -14.97 -22.61
CA VAL A 308 7.03 -14.73 -23.93
C VAL A 308 7.17 -13.25 -24.32
N LYS A 309 6.75 -12.34 -23.43
CA LYS A 309 6.85 -10.89 -23.65
C LYS A 309 8.30 -10.42 -23.85
N ARG A 310 9.27 -11.04 -23.19
CA ARG A 310 10.70 -10.71 -23.34
C ARG A 310 11.29 -11.21 -24.65
N ILE A 311 10.89 -12.40 -25.12
CA ILE A 311 11.26 -12.94 -26.43
C ILE A 311 10.72 -12.02 -27.53
N GLU A 312 9.43 -11.65 -27.48
CA GLU A 312 8.82 -10.71 -28.44
C GLU A 312 9.57 -9.38 -28.56
N ILE A 313 10.08 -8.85 -27.43
CA ILE A 313 10.90 -7.62 -27.41
C ILE A 313 12.27 -7.85 -28.04
N LEU A 314 12.94 -8.97 -27.76
CA LEU A 314 14.26 -9.27 -28.34
C LEU A 314 14.19 -9.52 -29.85
N ASP A 315 13.14 -10.18 -30.33
CA ASP A 315 12.92 -10.44 -31.76
C ASP A 315 12.79 -9.13 -32.56
N ILE A 316 12.07 -8.14 -31.99
CA ILE A 316 11.96 -6.78 -32.56
C ILE A 316 13.33 -6.09 -32.57
N GLN A 317 14.05 -6.12 -31.45
CA GLN A 317 15.38 -5.48 -31.35
C GLN A 317 16.41 -6.11 -32.28
N GLU A 318 16.37 -7.42 -32.50
CA GLU A 318 17.26 -8.10 -33.45
C GLU A 318 16.90 -7.76 -34.91
N GLN A 319 15.62 -7.51 -35.22
CA GLN A 319 15.21 -7.00 -36.53
C GLN A 319 15.69 -5.55 -36.74
N GLU A 320 15.45 -4.65 -35.77
CA GLU A 320 15.90 -3.25 -35.83
C GLU A 320 17.43 -3.17 -36.03
N MET A 321 18.21 -3.94 -35.26
CA MET A 321 19.67 -4.01 -35.39
C MET A 321 20.13 -4.52 -36.78
N LYS A 322 19.39 -5.43 -37.42
CA LYS A 322 19.69 -5.91 -38.78
C LYS A 322 19.39 -4.87 -39.84
N GLU A 323 18.28 -4.13 -39.69
CA GLU A 323 17.93 -3.03 -40.59
C GLU A 323 18.93 -1.88 -40.46
N GLU A 324 19.35 -1.50 -39.25
CA GLU A 324 20.39 -0.49 -39.01
C GLU A 324 21.78 -0.92 -39.53
N ALA A 325 22.21 -2.16 -39.28
CA ALA A 325 23.49 -2.66 -39.77
C ALA A 325 23.56 -2.65 -41.30
N ARG A 326 22.46 -3.04 -41.96
CA ARG A 326 22.34 -3.01 -43.43
C ARG A 326 22.23 -1.58 -43.98
N ALA A 327 21.59 -0.66 -43.25
CA ALA A 327 21.62 0.76 -43.59
C ALA A 327 23.06 1.32 -43.54
N ALA A 328 23.85 0.95 -42.54
CA ALA A 328 25.24 1.37 -42.39
C ALA A 328 26.17 0.76 -43.46
N GLU A 329 25.97 -0.51 -43.81
CA GLU A 329 26.66 -1.18 -44.92
C GLU A 329 26.42 -0.45 -46.24
N ILE A 330 25.16 -0.15 -46.58
CA ILE A 330 24.80 0.57 -47.82
C ILE A 330 25.31 2.02 -47.80
N ARG A 331 25.36 2.71 -46.65
CA ARG A 331 26.03 4.04 -46.56
C ARG A 331 27.51 3.93 -46.89
N LEU A 332 28.20 2.92 -46.36
CA LEU A 332 29.62 2.71 -46.60
C LEU A 332 29.90 2.30 -48.07
N GLU A 333 29.04 1.50 -48.71
CA GLU A 333 29.12 1.22 -50.14
C GLU A 333 28.95 2.50 -51.00
N ILE A 334 28.00 3.38 -50.64
CA ILE A 334 27.78 4.67 -51.32
C ILE A 334 28.97 5.62 -51.14
N GLU A 335 29.49 5.74 -49.91
CA GLU A 335 30.63 6.63 -49.58
C GLU A 335 31.98 6.13 -50.12
N SER A 336 32.13 4.82 -50.36
CA SER A 336 33.37 4.22 -50.88
C SER A 336 33.37 3.94 -52.39
N ALA A 337 32.28 4.25 -53.10
CA ALA A 337 32.21 4.12 -54.55
C ALA A 337 33.24 5.05 -55.23
N LEU A 338 34.15 4.46 -56.02
CA LEU A 338 35.24 5.20 -56.69
C LEU A 338 34.87 5.71 -58.09
N SER A 339 33.70 5.34 -58.61
CA SER A 339 33.20 5.79 -59.92
C SER A 339 31.68 5.77 -59.97
N SER A 340 31.12 6.63 -60.82
CA SER A 340 29.69 6.71 -61.15
C SER A 340 29.11 5.33 -61.53
N SER A 341 29.88 4.57 -62.30
CA SER A 341 29.58 3.22 -62.79
C SER A 341 29.64 2.11 -61.73
N ILE A 342 30.28 2.33 -60.57
CA ILE A 342 30.25 1.42 -59.42
C ILE A 342 29.03 1.75 -58.56
N LEU A 343 28.76 3.04 -58.33
CA LEU A 343 27.61 3.51 -57.56
C LEU A 343 26.27 3.02 -58.16
N ASP A 344 26.11 3.14 -59.48
CA ASP A 344 24.91 2.70 -60.23
C ASP A 344 24.64 1.16 -60.17
N GLN A 345 25.47 0.37 -59.47
CA GLN A 345 25.26 -1.08 -59.22
C GLN A 345 24.68 -1.39 -57.83
N ILE A 346 24.73 -0.45 -56.88
CA ILE A 346 24.28 -0.65 -55.48
C ILE A 346 22.74 -0.72 -55.43
N ARG A 347 22.19 -1.58 -54.57
CA ARG A 347 20.75 -1.75 -54.40
C ARG A 347 20.28 -1.45 -52.98
N ILE A 348 19.51 -0.37 -52.86
CA ILE A 348 18.84 0.01 -51.61
C ILE A 348 17.59 -0.89 -51.43
N GLU A 349 17.79 -2.08 -50.88
CA GLU A 349 16.74 -3.06 -50.55
C GLU A 349 16.88 -3.51 -49.09
N GLY A 350 15.76 -3.76 -48.39
CA GLY A 350 15.74 -4.41 -47.07
C GLY A 350 16.16 -3.52 -45.88
N VAL A 351 15.75 -2.26 -45.91
CA VAL A 351 16.04 -1.24 -44.89
C VAL A 351 14.72 -0.56 -44.48
N ASN A 352 14.64 0.05 -43.30
CA ASN A 352 13.46 0.79 -42.83
C ASN A 352 13.06 1.90 -43.84
N PRO A 353 11.77 2.10 -44.17
CA PRO A 353 11.33 3.08 -45.18
C PRO A 353 11.74 4.55 -44.91
N THR A 354 12.07 4.94 -43.68
CA THR A 354 12.65 6.27 -43.41
C THR A 354 14.12 6.35 -43.83
N GLN A 355 14.90 5.35 -43.44
CA GLN A 355 16.31 5.19 -43.82
C GLN A 355 16.48 4.97 -45.33
N GLU A 356 15.53 4.29 -45.99
CA GLU A 356 15.48 4.11 -47.45
C GLU A 356 15.40 5.46 -48.20
N ALA A 357 14.72 6.46 -47.63
CA ALA A 357 14.66 7.80 -48.19
C ALA A 357 15.99 8.56 -48.02
N GLU A 358 16.58 8.55 -46.82
CA GLU A 358 17.89 9.15 -46.55
C GLU A 358 18.99 8.55 -47.45
N LEU A 359 18.98 7.22 -47.64
CA LEU A 359 19.92 6.53 -48.52
C LEU A 359 19.79 6.95 -49.98
N LYS A 360 18.57 7.26 -50.45
CA LYS A 360 18.33 7.72 -51.83
C LYS A 360 18.81 9.16 -52.05
N GLU A 361 18.67 10.04 -51.06
CA GLU A 361 19.21 11.41 -51.12
C GLU A 361 20.75 11.38 -51.13
N LEU A 362 21.37 10.59 -50.25
CA LEU A 362 22.83 10.37 -50.24
C LEU A 362 23.34 9.78 -51.56
N PHE A 363 22.62 8.82 -52.14
CA PHE A 363 22.95 8.23 -53.43
C PHE A 363 23.00 9.27 -54.56
N SER A 364 22.03 10.19 -54.65
CA SER A 364 22.05 11.27 -55.66
C SER A 364 23.26 12.19 -55.50
N LEU A 365 23.56 12.62 -54.27
CA LEU A 365 24.68 13.54 -53.99
C LEU A 365 26.05 12.89 -54.25
N ALA A 366 26.21 11.62 -53.88
CA ALA A 366 27.43 10.86 -54.19
C ALA A 366 27.63 10.72 -55.70
N ARG A 367 26.55 10.51 -56.47
CA ARG A 367 26.58 10.35 -57.92
C ARG A 367 27.08 11.60 -58.63
N GLU A 368 26.55 12.76 -58.26
CA GLU A 368 26.97 14.07 -58.80
C GLU A 368 28.46 14.33 -58.51
N CYS A 369 28.90 14.10 -57.27
CA CYS A 369 30.29 14.25 -56.85
C CYS A 369 31.27 13.27 -57.53
N LEU A 370 30.85 12.08 -57.96
CA LEU A 370 31.72 11.15 -58.68
C LEU A 370 31.86 11.53 -60.16
N VAL A 371 30.77 11.96 -60.81
CA VAL A 371 30.81 12.45 -62.20
C VAL A 371 31.70 13.68 -62.34
N THR A 372 31.65 14.62 -61.39
CA THR A 372 32.54 15.79 -61.41
C THR A 372 34.01 15.42 -61.26
N ASN A 373 34.34 14.49 -60.35
CA ASN A 373 35.72 14.00 -60.17
C ASN A 373 36.25 13.27 -61.42
N GLU A 374 35.43 12.45 -62.09
CA GLU A 374 35.78 11.78 -63.35
C GLU A 374 36.12 12.81 -64.46
N LEU A 375 35.28 13.84 -64.62
CA LEU A 375 35.50 14.92 -65.60
C LEU A 375 36.70 15.81 -65.25
N HIS A 376 36.88 16.16 -63.96
CA HIS A 376 38.02 16.92 -63.46
C HIS A 376 39.34 16.19 -63.73
N ALA A 377 39.38 14.88 -63.49
CA ALA A 377 40.56 14.05 -63.75
C ALA A 377 40.87 13.94 -65.25
N PHE A 378 39.85 13.82 -66.11
CA PHE A 378 40.03 13.81 -67.57
C PHE A 378 40.63 15.14 -68.08
N ILE A 379 40.07 16.27 -67.63
CA ILE A 379 40.56 17.61 -67.99
C ILE A 379 42.02 17.78 -67.52
N SER A 380 42.30 17.45 -66.25
CA SER A 380 43.61 17.66 -65.61
C SER A 380 44.75 16.90 -66.30
N ASN A 381 44.48 15.66 -66.73
CA ASN A 381 45.50 14.77 -67.30
C ASN A 381 45.73 14.95 -68.81
N CYS A 382 44.90 15.73 -69.50
CA CYS A 382 45.03 15.90 -70.95
C CYS A 382 46.34 16.60 -71.36
N GLU A 383 47.00 16.09 -72.41
CA GLU A 383 48.27 16.62 -72.96
C GLU A 383 48.07 17.48 -74.22
N TYR A 384 46.95 17.32 -74.95
CA TYR A 384 46.73 17.95 -76.24
C TYR A 384 45.49 18.85 -76.23
N VAL A 385 45.65 20.13 -76.57
CA VAL A 385 44.58 21.14 -76.58
C VAL A 385 43.34 20.72 -77.40
N VAL A 386 43.54 19.91 -78.46
CA VAL A 386 42.47 19.40 -79.34
C VAL A 386 41.50 18.46 -78.61
N GLU A 387 41.95 17.73 -77.59
CA GLU A 387 41.13 16.77 -76.84
C GLU A 387 40.28 17.49 -75.78
N LEU A 388 40.79 18.56 -75.17
CA LEU A 388 40.04 19.45 -74.26
C LEU A 388 38.89 20.17 -74.97
N ASP A 389 39.14 20.65 -76.19
CA ASP A 389 38.16 21.41 -76.99
C ASP A 389 36.99 20.51 -77.51
N ALA A 390 37.04 19.19 -77.29
CA ALA A 390 36.02 18.21 -77.72
C ALA A 390 35.12 17.66 -76.58
N LEU A 391 35.35 18.04 -75.32
CA LEU A 391 34.60 17.54 -74.15
C LEU A 391 33.17 18.13 -74.06
N ILE A 392 32.20 17.26 -73.78
CA ILE A 392 30.83 17.62 -73.36
C ILE A 392 30.70 17.32 -71.85
N ILE A 393 30.08 18.24 -71.10
CA ILE A 393 29.75 18.10 -69.68
C ILE A 393 28.23 17.92 -69.58
N ASP A 394 27.79 16.94 -68.79
CA ASP A 394 26.38 16.59 -68.54
C ASP A 394 26.29 15.80 -67.23
N GLY A 395 25.12 15.78 -66.58
CA GLY A 395 24.88 15.02 -65.33
C GLY A 395 25.51 15.62 -64.06
N VAL A 396 25.66 16.95 -64.02
CA VAL A 396 26.36 17.72 -62.97
C VAL A 396 25.51 18.95 -62.56
N ASN A 397 25.66 19.45 -61.33
CA ASN A 397 24.96 20.64 -60.83
C ASN A 397 25.51 21.95 -61.46
N GLU A 398 24.68 23.01 -61.59
CA GLU A 398 25.01 24.26 -62.31
C GLU A 398 26.31 24.94 -61.79
N GLU A 399 26.56 24.92 -60.48
CA GLU A 399 27.76 25.49 -59.88
C GLU A 399 29.03 24.67 -60.23
N GLN A 400 28.92 23.34 -60.22
CA GLN A 400 30.03 22.43 -60.53
C GLN A 400 30.34 22.38 -62.03
N GLU A 401 29.35 22.59 -62.90
CA GLU A 401 29.57 22.74 -64.35
C GLU A 401 30.48 23.94 -64.63
N ALA A 402 30.26 25.06 -63.92
CA ALA A 402 31.08 26.27 -64.05
C ALA A 402 32.54 26.03 -63.62
N GLU A 403 32.77 25.34 -62.50
CA GLU A 403 34.12 24.98 -62.03
C GLU A 403 34.88 24.11 -63.05
N LEU A 404 34.22 23.10 -63.62
CA LEU A 404 34.81 22.24 -64.66
C LEU A 404 35.12 23.01 -65.96
N ILE A 405 34.28 23.98 -66.33
CA ILE A 405 34.53 24.88 -67.47
C ILE A 405 35.76 25.74 -67.20
N GLU A 406 35.91 26.31 -66.00
CA GLU A 406 37.08 27.11 -65.65
C GLU A 406 38.38 26.27 -65.66
N LEU A 407 38.35 25.09 -65.02
CA LEU A 407 39.49 24.16 -64.99
C LEU A 407 39.99 23.81 -66.40
N ARG A 408 39.07 23.60 -67.35
CA ARG A 408 39.39 23.35 -68.76
C ARG A 408 40.11 24.53 -69.40
N THR A 409 39.71 25.77 -69.11
CA THR A 409 40.42 26.97 -69.61
C THR A 409 41.81 27.13 -69.02
N ASN A 410 41.98 26.82 -67.73
CA ASN A 410 43.26 26.92 -67.02
C ASN A 410 44.27 25.86 -67.48
N ARG A 411 43.87 24.59 -67.62
CA ARG A 411 44.75 23.53 -68.17
C ARG A 411 45.18 23.84 -69.60
N ARG A 412 44.27 24.38 -70.42
CA ARG A 412 44.54 24.81 -71.80
C ARG A 412 45.58 25.93 -71.88
N ALA A 413 45.66 26.81 -70.88
CA ALA A 413 46.72 27.82 -70.79
C ALA A 413 48.08 27.20 -70.43
N ALA A 414 48.14 26.32 -69.42
CA ALA A 414 49.38 25.69 -68.96
C ALA A 414 50.12 24.90 -70.06
N LEU A 415 49.38 24.19 -70.93
CA LEU A 415 49.95 23.48 -72.08
C LEU A 415 50.62 24.42 -73.12
N VAL A 416 50.18 25.68 -73.20
CA VAL A 416 50.79 26.70 -74.07
C VAL A 416 52.09 27.24 -73.46
N GLU A 417 52.20 27.31 -72.13
CA GLU A 417 53.40 27.79 -71.44
C GLU A 417 54.55 26.78 -71.44
N ALA A 418 54.26 25.48 -71.39
CA ALA A 418 55.28 24.43 -71.54
C ALA A 418 56.04 24.54 -72.89
N ALA A 419 55.39 25.02 -73.94
CA ALA A 419 56.02 25.30 -75.24
C ALA A 419 56.90 26.56 -75.24
N ARG A 420 56.67 27.49 -74.30
CA ARG A 420 57.42 28.74 -74.10
C ARG A 420 58.77 28.49 -73.43
N GLN A 421 58.77 27.68 -72.36
CA GLN A 421 59.95 27.43 -71.51
C GLN A 421 61.17 26.87 -72.27
N ARG A 422 60.97 26.07 -73.33
CA ARG A 422 62.08 25.50 -74.13
C ARG A 422 62.99 26.53 -74.80
N LYS A 423 62.54 27.77 -75.01
CA LYS A 423 63.39 28.86 -75.56
C LYS A 423 64.29 29.52 -74.52
N PHE A 424 63.93 29.42 -73.25
CA PHE A 424 64.57 30.21 -72.20
C PHE A 424 65.92 29.65 -71.72
N TYR A 425 66.10 28.32 -71.82
CA TYR A 425 67.28 27.61 -71.31
C TYR A 425 68.62 28.07 -71.91
N GLU A 426 68.60 28.64 -73.12
CA GLU A 426 69.81 29.07 -73.85
C GLU A 426 70.38 30.42 -73.39
N GLN A 427 69.60 31.24 -72.66
CA GLN A 427 70.05 32.55 -72.17
C GLN A 427 70.59 32.50 -70.74
N TYR A 428 70.09 31.55 -69.92
CA TYR A 428 70.55 31.28 -68.56
C TYR A 428 72.08 31.16 -68.44
N THR A 429 72.68 30.31 -69.28
CA THR A 429 74.09 29.90 -69.18
C THR A 429 75.10 31.02 -69.49
N LYS A 430 74.67 32.20 -69.97
CA LYS A 430 75.56 33.36 -70.20
C LYS A 430 75.70 34.27 -68.98
N LEU A 431 74.66 34.40 -68.17
CA LEU A 431 74.60 35.36 -67.07
C LEU A 431 75.32 34.84 -65.81
N LEU A 432 75.44 33.50 -65.69
CA LEU A 432 76.01 32.78 -64.55
C LEU A 432 77.48 33.14 -64.23
N ASP A 433 78.28 33.56 -65.23
CA ASP A 433 79.71 33.90 -65.07
C ASP A 433 79.97 35.39 -64.74
N LEU A 434 78.97 36.26 -64.91
CA LEU A 434 79.12 37.71 -64.79
C LEU A 434 78.82 38.25 -63.38
N LEU A 435 77.71 37.80 -62.78
CA LEU A 435 77.14 38.38 -61.56
C LEU A 435 78.06 38.35 -60.32
N PRO A 436 78.88 37.30 -60.04
CA PRO A 436 79.65 37.21 -58.79
C PRO A 436 80.85 38.18 -58.65
N ARG A 437 81.03 39.17 -59.53
CA ARG A 437 82.25 39.99 -59.62
C ARG A 437 82.05 41.50 -59.45
N VAL A 438 80.88 41.92 -58.98
CA VAL A 438 80.54 43.34 -58.76
C VAL A 438 80.66 43.71 -57.28
N ASP A 439 81.09 44.95 -56.99
CA ASP A 439 81.44 45.42 -55.64
C ASP A 439 80.56 46.59 -55.13
N GLU A 440 79.80 47.26 -56.00
CA GLU A 440 78.84 48.32 -55.64
C GLU A 440 77.40 47.88 -55.97
N ILE A 441 76.42 48.31 -55.17
CA ILE A 441 75.01 47.85 -55.30
C ILE A 441 74.38 48.34 -56.61
N ASP A 442 74.54 49.61 -56.97
CA ASP A 442 73.95 50.18 -58.18
C ASP A 442 74.46 49.48 -59.46
N ASP A 443 75.78 49.27 -59.57
CA ASP A 443 76.43 48.53 -60.67
C ASP A 443 75.92 47.07 -60.79
N LEU A 444 75.57 46.44 -59.68
CA LEU A 444 75.02 45.07 -59.67
C LEU A 444 73.55 45.05 -60.13
N LEU A 445 72.82 46.16 -59.94
CA LEU A 445 71.40 46.27 -60.26
C LEU A 445 71.13 46.54 -61.75
N GLU A 446 72.02 47.25 -62.48
CA GLU A 446 71.85 47.59 -63.91
C GLU A 446 71.88 46.38 -64.88
N ILE A 447 72.26 45.17 -64.43
CA ILE A 447 72.39 43.99 -65.30
C ILE A 447 71.01 43.36 -65.59
N GLU A 448 70.49 43.51 -66.81
CA GLU A 448 69.19 42.94 -67.21
C GLU A 448 69.23 41.41 -67.42
N ILE A 449 68.33 40.68 -66.74
CA ILE A 449 68.18 39.20 -66.82
C ILE A 449 66.86 38.88 -67.53
N ASP A 450 66.90 38.64 -68.85
CA ASP A 450 65.68 38.61 -69.66
C ASP A 450 65.63 37.49 -70.71
N ASN A 451 64.42 37.00 -70.98
CA ASN A 451 64.11 35.79 -71.77
C ASN A 451 64.78 34.51 -71.20
N VAL A 452 64.74 34.36 -69.88
CA VAL A 452 65.14 33.15 -69.13
C VAL A 452 63.91 32.57 -68.41
N SER A 453 63.92 31.30 -67.98
CA SER A 453 62.76 30.71 -67.28
C SER A 453 62.74 31.21 -65.85
N GLU A 454 61.59 31.25 -65.21
CA GLU A 454 61.44 31.85 -63.88
C GLU A 454 62.45 31.25 -62.88
N SER A 455 62.55 29.91 -62.79
CA SER A 455 63.56 29.21 -61.97
C SER A 455 65.03 29.47 -62.33
N GLN A 456 65.32 29.89 -63.56
CA GLN A 456 66.68 30.16 -64.05
C GLN A 456 67.04 31.64 -63.93
N LYS A 457 66.04 32.50 -64.09
CA LYS A 457 66.06 33.90 -63.67
C LYS A 457 66.26 33.94 -62.17
N GLU A 458 65.55 33.14 -61.37
CA GLU A 458 65.74 32.93 -59.94
C GLU A 458 67.14 32.41 -59.58
N GLU A 459 67.72 31.41 -60.25
CA GLU A 459 69.09 30.95 -59.91
C GLU A 459 70.17 32.03 -60.19
N LEU A 460 69.98 32.83 -61.24
CA LEU A 460 70.84 33.98 -61.55
C LEU A 460 70.59 35.14 -60.59
N GLU A 461 69.33 35.46 -60.36
CA GLU A 461 68.87 36.49 -59.43
C GLU A 461 69.23 36.12 -58.00
N ALA A 462 69.36 34.84 -57.62
CA ALA A 462 69.83 34.36 -56.32
C ALA A 462 71.37 34.37 -56.20
N LEU A 463 72.12 34.27 -57.30
CA LEU A 463 73.56 34.59 -57.31
C LEU A 463 73.80 36.11 -57.20
N ARG A 464 72.95 36.91 -57.84
CA ARG A 464 72.86 38.36 -57.63
C ARG A 464 72.37 38.69 -56.22
N LEU A 465 71.39 37.98 -55.68
CA LEU A 465 70.82 38.17 -54.34
C LEU A 465 71.86 37.81 -53.29
N SER A 466 72.47 36.62 -53.34
CA SER A 466 73.55 36.26 -52.41
C SER A 466 74.76 37.20 -52.45
N ARG A 467 74.97 37.94 -53.54
CA ARG A 467 75.96 39.02 -53.63
C ARG A 467 75.43 40.36 -53.11
N LEU A 468 74.17 40.68 -53.37
CA LEU A 468 73.43 41.84 -52.89
C LEU A 468 73.22 41.76 -51.37
N ASP A 469 72.65 40.67 -50.85
CA ASP A 469 72.54 40.27 -49.44
C ASP A 469 73.83 40.56 -48.65
N TYR A 470 75.00 40.22 -49.22
CA TYR A 470 76.28 40.45 -48.56
C TYR A 470 76.63 41.95 -48.40
N LEU A 471 76.18 42.80 -49.32
CA LEU A 471 76.36 44.25 -49.29
C LEU A 471 75.22 44.95 -48.53
N GLU A 472 73.98 44.46 -48.66
CA GLU A 472 72.80 44.94 -47.96
C GLU A 472 72.85 44.63 -46.47
N GLU A 473 73.24 43.42 -46.05
CA GLU A 473 73.38 43.05 -44.63
C GLU A 473 74.41 43.94 -43.92
N MET A 474 75.44 44.42 -44.63
CA MET A 474 76.43 45.38 -44.11
C MET A 474 75.85 46.78 -43.90
N GLU A 475 75.00 47.29 -44.80
CA GLU A 475 74.34 48.60 -44.64
C GLU A 475 73.16 48.52 -43.66
N ARG A 476 72.42 47.40 -43.69
CA ARG A 476 71.34 47.03 -42.76
C ARG A 476 71.81 46.99 -41.32
N GLN A 477 72.98 46.39 -41.02
CA GLN A 477 73.56 46.42 -39.68
C GLN A 477 73.88 47.84 -39.18
N ARG A 478 74.03 48.84 -40.07
CA ARG A 478 74.11 50.26 -39.68
C ARG A 478 72.72 50.84 -39.42
N ILE A 479 71.76 50.56 -40.30
CA ILE A 479 70.37 51.04 -40.22
C ILE A 479 69.67 50.52 -38.94
N GLU A 480 69.79 49.24 -38.61
CA GLU A 480 69.16 48.63 -37.42
C GLU A 480 69.64 49.27 -36.11
N GLN A 481 70.91 49.72 -36.04
CA GLN A 481 71.45 50.43 -34.87
C GLN A 481 70.84 51.84 -34.71
N GLU A 482 70.64 52.55 -35.81
CA GLU A 482 70.00 53.88 -35.80
C GLU A 482 68.50 53.79 -35.45
N GLN A 483 67.81 52.77 -35.97
CA GLN A 483 66.39 52.47 -35.68
C GLN A 483 66.16 52.08 -34.21
N ALA A 484 67.00 51.23 -33.62
CA ALA A 484 66.88 50.82 -32.22
C ALA A 484 66.98 52.01 -31.23
N GLU A 485 67.80 53.01 -31.56
CA GLU A 485 67.88 54.26 -30.80
C GLU A 485 66.63 55.14 -30.96
N GLN A 486 66.00 55.17 -32.14
CA GLN A 486 64.75 55.88 -32.40
C GLN A 486 63.59 55.26 -31.62
N PHE A 487 63.44 53.94 -31.71
CA PHE A 487 62.44 53.15 -30.99
C PHE A 487 62.38 53.48 -29.49
N SER A 488 63.54 53.45 -28.80
CA SER A 488 63.63 53.73 -27.36
C SER A 488 63.27 55.18 -26.97
N LYS A 489 63.35 56.12 -27.92
CA LYS A 489 62.96 57.54 -27.75
C LYS A 489 61.47 57.75 -28.02
N LEU A 490 60.87 57.02 -28.96
CA LEU A 490 59.45 57.08 -29.28
C LEU A 490 58.59 56.37 -28.22
N ARG A 491 58.96 55.14 -27.82
CA ARG A 491 58.23 54.34 -26.80
C ARG A 491 57.94 55.12 -25.51
N LYS A 492 58.93 55.88 -25.02
CA LYS A 492 58.81 56.74 -23.82
C LYS A 492 57.90 57.96 -23.99
N LYS A 493 57.73 58.49 -25.21
CA LYS A 493 56.75 59.57 -25.51
C LYS A 493 55.33 59.02 -25.53
N ILE A 494 55.14 57.82 -26.07
CA ILE A 494 53.86 57.12 -26.18
C ILE A 494 53.33 56.77 -24.77
N GLU A 495 54.15 56.10 -23.95
CA GLU A 495 53.82 55.72 -22.55
C GLU A 495 53.50 56.91 -21.62
N SER A 496 53.92 58.13 -21.96
CA SER A 496 53.72 59.34 -21.13
C SER A 496 52.56 60.25 -21.60
N SER A 497 51.85 59.85 -22.65
CA SER A 497 50.65 60.51 -23.16
C SER A 497 49.44 60.41 -22.21
N LYS A 498 48.39 61.21 -22.44
CA LYS A 498 47.23 61.34 -21.50
C LYS A 498 45.85 61.50 -22.16
N SER A 499 45.77 61.49 -23.49
CA SER A 499 44.53 61.64 -24.25
C SER A 499 44.79 61.22 -25.69
N THR A 500 43.75 60.71 -26.35
CA THR A 500 43.73 60.30 -27.77
C THR A 500 44.36 61.36 -28.68
N LEU A 501 43.92 62.63 -28.55
CA LEU A 501 44.39 63.80 -29.31
C LEU A 501 45.86 64.21 -29.09
N VAL A 502 46.62 63.47 -28.27
CA VAL A 502 48.06 63.60 -28.05
C VAL A 502 48.81 62.40 -28.63
N LEU A 503 48.26 61.18 -28.53
CA LEU A 503 48.76 60.00 -29.25
C LEU A 503 48.70 60.22 -30.77
N ASP A 504 47.56 60.70 -31.28
CA ASP A 504 47.31 60.97 -32.71
C ASP A 504 48.26 62.02 -33.36
N LYS A 505 49.21 62.57 -32.60
CA LYS A 505 50.23 63.54 -33.05
C LYS A 505 51.66 63.03 -32.91
N ILE A 506 51.84 61.83 -32.37
CA ILE A 506 53.12 61.14 -32.38
C ILE A 506 53.22 60.42 -33.72
N VAL A 507 53.95 61.02 -34.66
CA VAL A 507 54.37 60.31 -35.87
C VAL A 507 55.46 59.33 -35.46
N VAL A 508 55.26 58.05 -35.78
CA VAL A 508 56.32 57.03 -35.78
C VAL A 508 57.02 57.14 -37.13
N ASP A 509 58.35 57.29 -37.11
CA ASP A 509 59.18 57.52 -38.29
C ASP A 509 60.65 57.21 -37.91
N GLY A 510 61.44 56.72 -38.88
CA GLY A 510 62.84 56.34 -38.70
C GLY A 510 63.04 55.11 -37.80
N VAL A 511 62.16 54.11 -37.89
CA VAL A 511 62.19 52.83 -37.15
C VAL A 511 62.04 51.66 -38.13
N ASN A 512 62.33 50.41 -37.72
CA ASN A 512 62.05 49.25 -38.59
C ASN A 512 60.55 48.91 -38.61
N GLU A 513 60.02 48.24 -39.64
CA GLU A 513 58.60 47.89 -39.74
C GLU A 513 58.09 47.07 -38.53
N GLU A 514 58.88 46.10 -38.03
CA GLU A 514 58.53 45.35 -36.80
C GLU A 514 58.48 46.24 -35.55
N GLN A 515 59.36 47.23 -35.47
CA GLN A 515 59.46 48.16 -34.34
C GLN A 515 58.40 49.26 -34.43
N GLU A 516 58.05 49.70 -35.64
CA GLU A 516 56.88 50.53 -35.90
C GLU A 516 55.60 49.74 -35.61
N ALA A 517 55.52 48.45 -35.93
CA ALA A 517 54.39 47.59 -35.56
C ALA A 517 54.26 47.45 -34.03
N GLU A 518 55.32 47.17 -33.26
CA GLU A 518 55.24 47.17 -31.78
C GLU A 518 54.83 48.54 -31.24
N LEU A 519 55.36 49.64 -31.79
CA LEU A 519 54.98 50.99 -31.35
C LEU A 519 53.52 51.33 -31.72
N ASN A 520 53.05 50.91 -32.89
CA ASN A 520 51.67 51.13 -33.35
C ASN A 520 50.67 50.22 -32.62
N GLU A 521 51.05 48.99 -32.26
CA GLU A 521 50.28 48.11 -31.37
C GLU A 521 50.18 48.73 -29.96
N ILE A 522 51.29 49.21 -29.39
CA ILE A 522 51.28 49.94 -28.11
C ILE A 522 50.48 51.26 -28.20
N ILE A 523 50.51 51.95 -29.35
CA ILE A 523 49.67 53.14 -29.59
C ILE A 523 48.19 52.75 -29.65
N GLU A 524 47.80 51.67 -30.33
CA GLU A 524 46.41 51.20 -30.39
C GLU A 524 45.92 50.68 -29.04
N GLU A 525 46.71 49.88 -28.29
CA GLU A 525 46.36 49.48 -26.92
C GLU A 525 46.10 50.70 -26.03
N LEU A 526 47.00 51.69 -26.05
CA LEU A 526 46.84 52.91 -25.25
C LEU A 526 45.72 53.81 -25.77
N ARG A 527 45.45 53.82 -27.08
CA ARG A 527 44.33 54.53 -27.74
C ARG A 527 43.01 53.91 -27.34
N GLU A 528 42.86 52.59 -27.34
CA GLU A 528 41.66 51.89 -26.86
C GLU A 528 41.41 52.20 -25.37
N ILE A 529 42.45 52.07 -24.52
CA ILE A 529 42.34 52.33 -23.08
C ILE A 529 41.95 53.79 -22.79
N LEU A 530 42.55 54.76 -23.49
CA LEU A 530 42.21 56.18 -23.34
C LEU A 530 40.86 56.54 -23.97
N ALA A 531 40.48 55.93 -25.08
CA ALA A 531 39.16 56.10 -25.69
C ALA A 531 38.05 55.54 -24.79
N GLU A 532 38.24 54.35 -24.17
CA GLU A 532 37.32 53.85 -23.15
C GLU A 532 37.20 54.83 -21.96
N ASP A 533 38.32 55.34 -21.43
CA ASP A 533 38.29 56.27 -20.29
C ASP A 533 37.64 57.62 -20.63
N GLU A 534 37.86 58.15 -21.84
CA GLU A 534 37.20 59.35 -22.37
C GLU A 534 35.69 59.11 -22.59
N ILE A 535 35.29 57.95 -23.13
CA ILE A 535 33.89 57.55 -23.32
C ILE A 535 33.19 57.37 -21.96
N ILE A 536 33.77 56.60 -21.04
CA ILE A 536 33.21 56.30 -19.71
C ILE A 536 33.08 57.60 -18.91
N SER A 537 34.10 58.47 -18.91
CA SER A 537 34.02 59.80 -18.27
C SER A 537 32.87 60.63 -18.81
N LYS A 538 32.70 60.69 -20.14
CA LYS A 538 31.63 61.41 -20.84
C LYS A 538 30.25 60.78 -20.61
N HIS A 539 30.17 59.48 -20.30
CA HIS A 539 28.94 58.79 -19.92
C HIS A 539 28.58 58.99 -18.44
N VAL A 540 29.56 58.93 -17.54
CA VAL A 540 29.43 59.25 -16.11
C VAL A 540 28.92 60.69 -15.92
N GLU A 541 29.50 61.68 -16.61
CA GLU A 541 29.00 63.05 -16.55
C GLU A 541 27.54 63.18 -17.03
N LYS A 542 27.17 62.48 -18.10
CA LYS A 542 25.78 62.46 -18.59
C LYS A 542 24.84 61.75 -17.61
N ALA A 543 25.30 60.73 -16.90
CA ALA A 543 24.53 60.02 -15.88
C ALA A 543 24.25 60.94 -14.67
N GLU A 544 25.27 61.63 -14.16
CA GLU A 544 25.13 62.61 -13.08
C GLU A 544 24.15 63.73 -13.46
N LYS A 545 24.27 64.27 -14.68
CA LYS A 545 23.39 65.35 -15.19
C LYS A 545 21.95 64.90 -15.46
N ARG A 546 21.65 63.59 -15.44
CA ARG A 546 20.31 63.02 -15.71
C ARG A 546 19.50 62.70 -14.45
N ARG A 547 20.10 62.11 -13.40
CA ARG A 547 19.36 61.72 -12.18
C ARG A 547 19.20 62.91 -11.22
N LYS A 548 17.96 63.38 -11.06
CA LYS A 548 17.61 64.47 -10.12
C LYS A 548 17.41 64.01 -8.66
N LYS A 549 17.19 62.72 -8.41
CA LYS A 549 17.17 62.13 -7.06
C LYS A 549 18.33 61.14 -6.92
N VAL A 550 19.04 61.22 -5.80
CA VAL A 550 20.08 60.25 -5.39
C VAL A 550 19.40 58.93 -4.99
N PRO A 551 19.94 57.75 -5.33
CA PRO A 551 19.48 56.48 -4.78
C PRO A 551 19.74 56.42 -3.27
N GLU A 552 18.67 56.26 -2.49
CA GLU A 552 18.75 55.88 -1.07
C GLU A 552 19.09 54.37 -0.95
N PRO A 553 19.75 53.91 0.13
CA PRO A 553 19.96 52.48 0.36
C PRO A 553 18.63 51.75 0.53
N ASP A 554 18.55 50.53 0.02
CA ASP A 554 17.43 49.62 0.30
C ASP A 554 17.57 49.00 1.69
N GLU A 555 16.49 48.38 2.18
CA GLU A 555 16.52 47.55 3.39
C GLU A 555 17.58 46.45 3.24
N PHE A 556 18.45 46.33 4.24
CA PHE A 556 19.54 45.37 4.22
C PHE A 556 18.99 43.96 4.46
N LEU A 557 19.09 43.07 3.49
CA LEU A 557 18.51 41.72 3.58
C LEU A 557 19.60 40.65 3.72
N PHE A 558 19.31 39.59 4.50
CA PHE A 558 20.30 38.55 4.80
C PHE A 558 20.62 37.65 3.60
N GLU A 559 19.64 37.35 2.76
CA GLU A 559 19.82 36.39 1.66
C GLU A 559 20.89 36.85 0.66
N PRO A 560 20.89 38.12 0.16
CA PRO A 560 22.01 38.63 -0.62
C PRO A 560 23.34 38.61 0.15
N GLU A 561 23.35 38.88 1.46
CA GLU A 561 24.58 38.86 2.26
C GLU A 561 25.19 37.46 2.34
N SER A 562 24.38 36.40 2.39
CA SER A 562 24.89 35.02 2.34
C SER A 562 25.49 34.69 0.98
N GLU A 563 24.88 35.16 -0.11
CA GLU A 563 25.43 35.03 -1.48
C GLU A 563 26.74 35.82 -1.65
N PHE A 564 26.80 37.08 -1.19
CA PHE A 564 28.03 37.88 -1.21
C PHE A 564 29.16 37.19 -0.45
N ARG A 565 28.90 36.67 0.75
CA ARG A 565 29.92 35.96 1.54
C ARG A 565 30.37 34.66 0.89
N THR A 566 29.46 33.97 0.20
CA THR A 566 29.78 32.73 -0.54
C THR A 566 30.64 33.04 -1.76
N ARG A 567 30.15 33.88 -2.69
CA ARG A 567 30.88 34.25 -3.92
C ARG A 567 32.22 34.92 -3.62
N SER A 568 32.29 35.81 -2.62
CA SER A 568 33.54 36.46 -2.21
C SER A 568 34.57 35.49 -1.66
N LYS A 569 34.16 34.33 -1.13
CA LYS A 569 35.07 33.25 -0.75
C LYS A 569 35.43 32.36 -1.94
N THR A 570 34.47 32.00 -2.79
CA THR A 570 34.67 31.15 -3.98
C THR A 570 35.59 31.79 -5.02
N TYR A 571 35.53 33.10 -5.21
CA TYR A 571 36.33 33.86 -6.18
C TYR A 571 37.46 34.67 -5.53
N GLU A 572 37.82 34.35 -4.28
CA GLU A 572 38.91 34.97 -3.49
C GLU A 572 38.91 36.51 -3.47
N ALA A 573 37.73 37.13 -3.60
CA ALA A 573 37.59 38.58 -3.76
C ALA A 573 38.08 39.35 -2.52
N GLY A 574 38.95 40.33 -2.74
CA GLY A 574 39.71 41.04 -1.72
C GLY A 574 38.85 41.85 -0.74
N ASP A 575 39.25 41.82 0.53
CA ASP A 575 38.62 42.56 1.62
C ASP A 575 39.39 43.84 2.02
N GLY A 576 38.65 44.86 2.45
CA GLY A 576 39.17 46.21 2.62
C GLY A 576 38.33 47.10 3.54
N LEU A 577 38.81 48.33 3.74
CA LEU A 577 38.14 49.35 4.55
C LEU A 577 36.96 50.00 3.82
N LEU A 578 37.09 50.15 2.50
CA LEU A 578 36.03 50.55 1.59
C LEU A 578 35.95 49.49 0.49
N ARG A 579 34.76 48.94 0.25
CA ARG A 579 34.54 47.91 -0.77
C ARG A 579 33.20 48.13 -1.46
N PHE A 580 33.19 48.07 -2.78
CA PHE A 580 32.00 48.03 -3.62
C PHE A 580 31.99 46.67 -4.30
N SER A 581 30.94 45.89 -4.08
CA SER A 581 30.80 44.55 -4.65
C SER A 581 29.41 44.41 -5.26
N ILE A 582 29.29 43.93 -6.49
CA ILE A 582 27.99 43.74 -7.17
C ILE A 582 27.84 42.28 -7.63
N ILE A 583 26.66 41.71 -7.40
CA ILE A 583 26.30 40.34 -7.81
C ILE A 583 25.08 40.36 -8.72
N TRP A 584 25.04 39.42 -9.67
CA TRP A 584 23.91 39.19 -10.56
C TRP A 584 23.82 37.70 -10.97
N ASN A 585 22.66 37.29 -11.48
CA ASN A 585 22.27 35.88 -11.61
C ASN A 585 22.08 35.42 -13.07
N ASN A 586 22.88 35.97 -14.00
CA ASN A 586 22.92 35.54 -15.41
C ASN A 586 24.34 35.69 -16.01
N MET A 587 24.47 35.43 -17.31
CA MET A 587 25.75 35.53 -18.05
C MET A 587 25.85 36.81 -18.89
N ASN A 588 25.20 37.90 -18.48
CA ASN A 588 25.37 39.22 -19.09
C ASN A 588 26.57 39.95 -18.45
N ASP A 589 27.05 40.98 -19.11
CA ASP A 589 28.27 41.74 -18.84
C ASP A 589 27.91 43.10 -18.21
N LEU A 590 28.32 43.34 -16.95
CA LEU A 590 27.83 44.44 -16.09
C LEU A 590 28.97 45.21 -15.37
N ASP A 591 29.61 46.17 -16.04
CA ASP A 591 30.65 47.02 -15.43
C ASP A 591 30.18 47.76 -14.16
N LEU A 592 30.87 47.50 -13.06
CA LEU A 592 30.90 48.36 -11.88
C LEU A 592 31.85 49.55 -12.09
N VAL A 593 31.31 50.77 -12.13
CA VAL A 593 32.12 51.99 -12.32
C VAL A 593 32.02 52.88 -11.08
N VAL A 594 33.15 53.20 -10.44
CA VAL A 594 33.20 54.01 -9.20
C VAL A 594 33.96 55.31 -9.43
N ARG A 595 33.27 56.45 -9.27
CA ARG A 595 33.88 57.78 -9.19
C ARG A 595 34.20 58.11 -7.74
N THR A 596 35.48 58.37 -7.47
CA THR A 596 36.01 58.71 -6.14
C THR A 596 35.75 60.17 -5.78
N SER A 597 35.88 60.52 -4.49
CA SER A 597 35.71 61.91 -4.01
C SER A 597 36.74 62.91 -4.56
N LYS A 598 37.85 62.44 -5.15
CA LYS A 598 38.84 63.26 -5.88
C LYS A 598 38.50 63.47 -7.36
N GLY A 599 37.51 62.77 -7.89
CA GLY A 599 37.14 62.79 -9.31
C GLY A 599 37.75 61.66 -10.15
N ASP A 600 38.75 60.92 -9.64
CA ASP A 600 39.27 59.71 -10.30
C ASP A 600 38.12 58.71 -10.51
N ILE A 601 38.06 58.08 -11.68
CA ILE A 601 37.13 56.98 -11.99
C ILE A 601 37.91 55.66 -12.00
N ILE A 602 37.31 54.61 -11.44
CA ILE A 602 37.79 53.22 -11.49
C ILE A 602 36.77 52.40 -12.29
N HIS A 603 37.26 51.64 -13.27
CA HIS A 603 36.49 50.78 -14.18
C HIS A 603 37.41 49.69 -14.77
N ARG A 604 36.85 48.79 -15.59
CA ARG A 604 37.52 47.69 -16.30
C ARG A 604 38.89 48.05 -16.89
N GLY A 605 38.97 49.12 -17.69
CA GLY A 605 40.23 49.56 -18.33
C GLY A 605 41.16 50.30 -17.37
N LYS A 606 40.63 50.88 -16.28
CA LYS A 606 41.37 51.73 -15.33
C LYS A 606 41.43 51.09 -13.94
N ARG A 607 42.02 49.90 -13.87
CA ARG A 607 41.98 48.99 -12.71
C ARG A 607 42.67 49.50 -11.44
N ARG A 608 43.37 50.64 -11.46
CA ARG A 608 44.09 51.20 -10.30
C ARG A 608 43.94 52.72 -10.25
N SER A 609 43.43 53.25 -9.13
CA SER A 609 43.38 54.70 -8.87
C SER A 609 44.63 55.18 -8.10
N PRO A 610 45.13 56.42 -8.39
CA PRO A 610 46.11 57.10 -7.55
C PRO A 610 45.70 57.21 -6.07
N CYS A 611 44.38 57.22 -5.79
CA CYS A 611 43.83 57.26 -4.43
C CYS A 611 43.78 55.88 -3.73
N GLY A 612 44.39 54.85 -4.33
CA GLY A 612 44.66 53.56 -3.69
C GLY A 612 43.62 52.46 -3.92
N GLY A 613 42.50 52.76 -4.59
CA GLY A 613 41.50 51.75 -4.95
C GLY A 613 42.00 50.84 -6.08
N LYS A 614 41.65 49.54 -5.99
CA LYS A 614 41.95 48.50 -6.96
C LYS A 614 40.63 47.94 -7.49
N PHE A 615 40.47 47.86 -8.81
CA PHE A 615 39.51 46.95 -9.45
C PHE A 615 40.10 45.55 -9.33
N ASP A 616 39.38 44.66 -8.66
CA ASP A 616 39.97 43.52 -7.97
C ASP A 616 39.54 42.18 -8.56
N LEU A 617 38.26 42.06 -8.90
CA LEU A 617 37.66 40.92 -9.59
C LEU A 617 36.70 41.43 -10.67
N GLU A 618 36.87 40.92 -11.89
CA GLU A 618 36.02 41.16 -13.06
C GLU A 618 35.38 39.84 -13.49
N MET A 619 34.12 39.84 -13.94
CA MET A 619 33.44 38.63 -14.38
C MET A 619 32.49 38.89 -15.55
N ASN A 620 32.32 37.86 -16.40
CA ASN A 620 31.39 37.81 -17.53
C ASN A 620 31.67 38.65 -18.79
N LEU A 621 32.82 39.32 -18.90
CA LEU A 621 33.37 39.86 -20.17
C LEU A 621 33.34 38.83 -21.33
N GLN A 622 33.50 37.55 -20.98
CA GLN A 622 33.04 36.41 -21.76
C GLN A 622 32.06 35.62 -20.87
N PRO A 623 31.01 34.97 -21.41
CA PRO A 623 29.96 34.31 -20.61
C PRO A 623 30.46 33.07 -19.85
N GLN A 624 31.07 33.28 -18.69
CA GLN A 624 31.76 32.24 -17.91
C GLN A 624 30.92 31.71 -16.74
N THR A 625 30.13 32.55 -16.07
CA THR A 625 29.33 32.14 -14.89
C THR A 625 27.95 32.75 -14.87
N LYS A 626 26.97 32.01 -14.34
CA LYS A 626 25.64 32.55 -14.00
C LYS A 626 25.61 33.23 -12.64
N ALA A 627 26.65 33.09 -11.82
CA ALA A 627 26.72 33.56 -10.44
C ALA A 627 27.84 34.60 -10.26
N ALA A 628 27.88 35.62 -11.11
CA ALA A 628 28.95 36.60 -11.17
C ALA A 628 29.08 37.47 -9.90
N LEU A 629 30.29 38.01 -9.71
CA LEU A 629 30.66 38.96 -8.66
C LEU A 629 31.73 39.91 -9.21
N GLU A 630 31.45 41.20 -9.23
CA GLU A 630 32.50 42.23 -9.43
C GLU A 630 32.89 42.88 -8.11
N ASN A 631 34.15 43.28 -7.99
CA ASN A 631 34.72 43.82 -6.76
C ASN A 631 35.69 44.99 -7.02
N ILE A 632 35.45 46.13 -6.38
CA ILE A 632 36.39 47.26 -6.28
C ILE A 632 36.68 47.51 -4.80
N VAL A 633 37.96 47.48 -4.40
CA VAL A 633 38.38 47.48 -3.01
C VAL A 633 39.52 48.46 -2.71
N TRP A 634 39.47 49.06 -1.52
CA TRP A 634 40.59 49.72 -0.85
C TRP A 634 41.15 48.75 0.20
N PRO A 635 42.22 47.99 -0.12
CA PRO A 635 42.75 46.97 0.78
C PRO A 635 43.24 47.61 2.09
N LYS A 636 43.27 46.83 3.18
CA LYS A 636 43.46 47.33 4.57
C LYS A 636 44.70 48.23 4.78
N ASN A 637 45.74 48.06 3.95
CA ASN A 637 46.96 48.86 3.97
C ASN A 637 46.85 50.24 3.27
N LYS A 638 45.74 50.52 2.57
CA LYS A 638 45.47 51.79 1.87
C LYS A 638 44.16 52.41 2.34
N VAL A 639 44.26 53.62 2.86
CA VAL A 639 43.13 54.38 3.41
C VAL A 639 42.39 55.10 2.29
N PRO A 640 41.06 54.94 2.15
CA PRO A 640 40.29 55.71 1.17
C PRO A 640 40.27 57.21 1.54
N PRO A 641 40.35 58.13 0.56
CA PRO A 641 39.99 59.53 0.76
C PRO A 641 38.60 59.71 1.38
N LYS A 642 38.42 60.75 2.19
CA LYS A 642 37.10 61.15 2.69
C LYS A 642 36.24 61.80 1.58
N GLY A 643 34.92 61.85 1.77
CA GLY A 643 33.97 62.51 0.88
C GLY A 643 33.13 61.55 0.04
N ASN A 644 32.27 62.10 -0.82
CA ASN A 644 31.26 61.34 -1.56
C ASN A 644 31.85 60.54 -2.75
N TYR A 645 31.58 59.24 -2.77
CA TYR A 645 31.83 58.29 -3.85
C TYR A 645 30.52 57.98 -4.57
N LYS A 646 30.54 58.02 -5.90
CA LYS A 646 29.37 57.71 -6.73
C LYS A 646 29.62 56.40 -7.46
N VAL A 647 28.64 55.50 -7.38
CA VAL A 647 28.68 54.18 -8.03
C VAL A 647 27.72 54.19 -9.20
N PHE A 648 28.20 53.74 -10.36
CA PHE A 648 27.46 53.62 -11.60
C PHE A 648 27.50 52.18 -12.08
N LEU A 649 26.48 51.79 -12.84
CA LEU A 649 26.37 50.49 -13.49
C LEU A 649 26.19 50.70 -14.98
N TRP A 650 26.79 49.84 -15.79
CA TRP A 650 26.61 49.80 -17.23
C TRP A 650 26.42 48.36 -17.70
N HIS A 651 25.27 48.07 -18.33
CA HIS A 651 25.06 46.82 -19.04
C HIS A 651 25.77 46.93 -20.40
N ARG A 652 26.96 46.31 -20.52
CA ARG A 652 27.80 46.39 -21.72
C ARG A 652 27.32 45.43 -22.80
N ASN A 653 27.17 44.15 -22.46
CA ASN A 653 26.90 43.07 -23.42
C ASN A 653 25.89 42.04 -22.91
N ARG A 654 25.17 41.45 -23.88
CA ARG A 654 24.18 40.40 -23.66
C ARG A 654 24.61 39.11 -24.36
N HIS A 655 25.32 38.23 -23.65
CA HIS A 655 25.94 37.06 -24.26
C HIS A 655 25.01 35.83 -24.43
N GLN A 656 23.79 35.83 -23.87
CA GLN A 656 22.88 34.68 -24.02
C GLN A 656 22.03 34.77 -25.30
N ARG A 657 22.11 33.73 -26.14
CA ARG A 657 21.27 33.52 -27.34
C ARG A 657 19.75 33.42 -27.05
N ILE A 658 19.32 33.33 -25.78
CA ILE A 658 17.92 33.18 -25.37
C ILE A 658 17.35 34.53 -24.89
N ARG A 659 16.23 34.95 -25.49
CA ARG A 659 15.59 36.26 -25.20
C ARG A 659 15.11 36.45 -23.73
N LYS A 660 15.08 35.41 -22.90
CA LYS A 660 14.64 35.43 -21.48
C LYS A 660 15.68 35.93 -20.47
N SER A 661 16.92 36.23 -20.88
CA SER A 661 18.04 36.56 -19.98
C SER A 661 18.12 38.02 -19.49
N ASP A 662 17.05 38.80 -19.64
CA ASP A 662 17.05 40.27 -19.62
C ASP A 662 15.62 40.74 -19.25
N PRO A 663 15.41 41.63 -18.26
CA PRO A 663 16.39 42.38 -17.47
C PRO A 663 17.34 41.51 -16.64
N THR A 664 18.55 42.04 -16.40
CA THR A 664 19.46 41.53 -15.36
C THR A 664 19.07 42.12 -14.02
N ASP A 665 18.70 41.27 -13.07
CA ASP A 665 18.57 41.64 -11.66
C ASP A 665 19.96 41.69 -11.03
N TYR A 666 20.27 42.81 -10.37
CA TYR A 666 21.56 43.05 -9.71
C TYR A 666 21.38 43.51 -8.27
N ILE A 667 22.39 43.23 -7.44
CA ILE A 667 22.48 43.73 -6.07
C ILE A 667 23.89 44.28 -5.87
N LEU A 668 24.01 45.56 -5.50
CA LEU A 668 25.24 46.18 -5.03
C LEU A 668 25.28 46.13 -3.50
N ARG A 669 26.40 45.68 -2.94
CA ARG A 669 26.79 45.87 -1.54
C ARG A 669 27.92 46.87 -1.46
N VAL A 670 27.80 47.83 -0.55
CA VAL A 670 28.89 48.71 -0.15
C VAL A 670 29.27 48.42 1.31
N ARG A 671 30.58 48.38 1.58
CA ARG A 671 31.16 48.36 2.93
C ARG A 671 31.89 49.68 3.17
N VAL A 672 31.62 50.34 4.29
CA VAL A 672 32.31 51.55 4.76
C VAL A 672 32.76 51.32 6.21
N GLY A 673 33.93 50.70 6.37
CA GLY A 673 34.46 50.29 7.68
C GLY A 673 33.65 49.15 8.30
N ALA A 674 32.80 49.50 9.28
CA ALA A 674 31.83 48.61 9.91
C ALA A 674 30.46 48.64 9.22
N ASP A 675 30.07 49.79 8.66
CA ASP A 675 28.74 50.00 8.13
C ASP A 675 28.58 49.37 6.73
N TYR A 676 27.39 48.84 6.44
CA TYR A 676 27.08 48.17 5.18
C TYR A 676 25.76 48.64 4.58
N TYR A 677 25.74 48.80 3.27
CA TYR A 677 24.58 49.27 2.50
C TYR A 677 24.28 48.29 1.37
N GLN A 678 23.00 48.04 1.09
CA GLN A 678 22.53 47.31 -0.09
C GLN A 678 21.76 48.25 -1.03
N TYR A 679 21.88 47.99 -2.32
CA TYR A 679 21.07 48.60 -3.37
C TYR A 679 20.68 47.51 -4.36
N LYS A 680 19.40 47.29 -4.57
CA LYS A 680 18.85 46.33 -5.53
C LYS A 680 18.38 47.07 -6.79
N GLY A 681 18.41 46.38 -7.92
CA GLY A 681 17.86 46.96 -9.14
C GLY A 681 17.77 45.98 -10.30
N LYS A 682 17.30 46.52 -11.42
CA LYS A 682 17.18 45.83 -12.70
C LYS A 682 17.82 46.71 -13.77
N THR A 683 18.51 46.09 -14.73
CA THR A 683 19.15 46.78 -15.86
C THR A 683 19.03 45.92 -17.12
N SER A 684 18.71 46.54 -18.26
CA SER A 684 18.49 45.86 -19.53
C SER A 684 19.56 46.21 -20.57
N TYR A 685 19.74 45.33 -21.56
CA TYR A 685 20.71 45.59 -22.61
C TYR A 685 20.32 46.82 -23.44
N GLY A 686 21.25 47.76 -23.60
CA GLY A 686 20.99 49.07 -24.22
C GLY A 686 20.63 50.19 -23.23
N ASP A 687 20.47 49.89 -21.93
CA ASP A 687 20.38 50.94 -20.91
C ASP A 687 21.68 51.74 -20.84
N LYS A 688 21.53 53.07 -20.82
CA LYS A 688 22.66 54.01 -20.78
C LYS A 688 23.15 54.09 -19.34
N LEU A 689 24.46 53.85 -19.13
CA LEU A 689 25.19 53.98 -17.85
C LEU A 689 24.53 54.97 -16.89
N PHE A 690 24.18 54.49 -15.69
CA PHE A 690 23.42 55.26 -14.71
C PHE A 690 23.96 55.09 -13.29
N GLN A 691 23.75 56.11 -12.45
CA GLN A 691 24.17 56.07 -11.05
C GLN A 691 23.24 55.16 -10.24
N ILE A 692 23.82 54.21 -9.50
CA ILE A 692 23.13 53.24 -8.65
C ILE A 692 23.29 53.51 -7.15
N ALA A 693 24.35 54.20 -6.72
CA ALA A 693 24.53 54.61 -5.32
C ALA A 693 25.34 55.92 -5.18
N SER A 694 25.25 56.55 -4.01
CA SER A 694 26.14 57.64 -3.57
C SER A 694 26.43 57.45 -2.08
N ILE A 695 27.71 57.46 -1.71
CA ILE A 695 28.19 57.04 -0.38
C ILE A 695 29.19 58.07 0.11
N ASP A 696 28.92 58.75 1.24
CA ASP A 696 29.90 59.63 1.87
C ASP A 696 30.86 58.82 2.75
N VAL A 697 32.15 58.89 2.45
CA VAL A 697 33.19 58.11 3.15
C VAL A 697 33.80 58.97 4.26
N PRO A 698 33.73 58.55 5.54
CA PRO A 698 34.26 59.32 6.67
C PRO A 698 35.79 59.33 6.68
N ASN A 699 36.38 60.12 7.59
CA ASN A 699 37.83 60.16 7.72
C ASN A 699 38.39 58.90 8.42
N LYS A 700 39.70 58.63 8.25
CA LYS A 700 40.38 57.45 8.81
C LYS A 700 40.05 57.23 10.29
N LYS A 701 40.22 58.25 11.12
CA LYS A 701 40.09 58.13 12.58
C LYS A 701 38.65 57.72 12.95
N THR A 702 37.66 58.46 12.45
CA THR A 702 36.24 58.14 12.67
C THR A 702 35.82 56.77 12.15
N MET A 703 36.46 56.26 11.09
CA MET A 703 36.17 54.92 10.56
C MET A 703 36.69 53.81 11.48
N PHE A 704 37.87 53.96 12.09
CA PHE A 704 38.39 52.98 13.04
C PHE A 704 37.66 53.04 14.40
N GLU A 705 37.40 54.24 14.93
CA GLU A 705 36.60 54.42 16.16
C GLU A 705 35.21 53.77 16.03
N ARG A 706 34.58 53.90 14.84
CA ARG A 706 33.31 53.23 14.51
C ARG A 706 33.42 51.70 14.51
N ILE A 707 34.50 51.13 13.96
CA ILE A 707 34.73 49.68 13.92
C ILE A 707 34.98 49.10 15.31
N GLU A 708 35.74 49.80 16.16
CA GLU A 708 36.09 49.32 17.50
C GLU A 708 34.85 49.33 18.42
N ALA A 709 34.10 50.43 18.45
CA ALA A 709 32.88 50.55 19.26
C ALA A 709 31.76 49.58 18.80
N GLU A 710 31.51 49.49 17.50
CA GLU A 710 30.48 48.57 16.94
C GLU A 710 30.83 47.11 17.22
N GLY A 711 32.12 46.75 17.07
CA GLY A 711 32.60 45.41 17.36
C GLY A 711 32.53 45.05 18.86
N GLU A 712 32.66 46.01 19.77
CA GLU A 712 32.49 45.80 21.22
C GLU A 712 31.03 45.56 21.59
N VAL A 713 30.12 46.42 21.13
CA VAL A 713 28.67 46.26 21.37
C VAL A 713 28.18 44.91 20.83
N TYR A 714 28.51 44.57 19.58
CA TYR A 714 28.13 43.28 19.00
C TYR A 714 28.66 42.08 19.79
N ARG A 715 29.91 42.13 20.30
CA ARG A 715 30.48 41.04 21.12
C ARG A 715 29.73 40.88 22.44
N ASN A 716 29.38 41.98 23.10
CA ASN A 716 28.69 41.97 24.38
C ASN A 716 27.24 41.47 24.23
N GLN A 717 26.45 42.07 23.33
CA GLN A 717 25.07 41.65 23.09
C GLN A 717 24.99 40.19 22.61
N ARG A 718 25.92 39.74 21.78
CA ARG A 718 26.01 38.32 21.38
C ARG A 718 26.32 37.40 22.57
N ALA A 719 27.08 37.83 23.56
CA ALA A 719 27.34 37.05 24.77
C ALA A 719 26.09 36.99 25.68
N GLU A 720 25.37 38.11 25.81
CA GLU A 720 24.11 38.21 26.57
C GLU A 720 23.03 37.30 25.98
N ILE A 721 22.74 37.38 24.67
CA ILE A 721 21.73 36.53 24.01
C ILE A 721 22.08 35.03 24.13
N MET A 722 23.38 34.67 24.05
CA MET A 722 23.84 33.29 24.24
C MET A 722 23.83 32.81 25.70
N GLY A 723 23.67 33.72 26.68
CA GLY A 723 23.59 33.42 28.10
C GLY A 723 22.16 33.44 28.68
N ALA A 724 21.21 34.02 27.96
CA ALA A 724 19.81 34.15 28.37
C ALA A 724 19.12 32.80 28.58
N GLN A 725 18.35 32.71 29.66
CA GLN A 725 17.52 31.56 30.04
C GLN A 725 16.02 31.82 29.82
N SER A 726 15.65 33.06 29.50
CA SER A 726 14.27 33.53 29.32
C SER A 726 14.20 34.58 28.21
N GLU A 727 13.08 34.66 27.48
CA GLU A 727 12.90 35.69 26.42
C GLU A 727 12.97 37.12 26.96
N LYS A 728 12.67 37.30 28.26
CA LYS A 728 12.75 38.59 28.96
C LYS A 728 14.18 39.06 29.28
N GLU A 729 15.17 38.23 28.96
CA GLU A 729 16.60 38.50 29.18
C GLU A 729 17.34 38.81 27.87
N PHE A 730 16.67 38.76 26.71
CA PHE A 730 17.27 39.18 25.46
C PHE A 730 17.41 40.72 25.42
N PRO A 731 18.61 41.27 25.15
CA PRO A 731 18.81 42.70 25.02
C PRO A 731 18.16 43.23 23.74
N GLU A 732 17.60 44.44 23.80
CA GLU A 732 17.22 45.18 22.60
C GLU A 732 18.47 45.45 21.75
N ILE A 733 18.42 45.15 20.45
CA ILE A 733 19.56 45.29 19.55
C ILE A 733 19.92 46.78 19.45
N ASP A 734 21.14 47.13 19.87
CA ASP A 734 21.57 48.53 19.91
C ASP A 734 21.64 49.10 18.48
N PRO A 735 21.03 50.26 18.17
CA PRO A 735 21.14 50.92 16.87
C PRO A 735 22.57 51.35 16.49
N ILE A 736 23.54 51.24 17.41
CA ILE A 736 24.97 51.34 17.11
C ILE A 736 25.46 50.17 16.26
N ASN A 737 24.85 48.97 16.32
CA ASN A 737 25.26 47.82 15.50
C ASN A 737 25.14 48.12 13.99
N SER A 738 26.05 47.58 13.18
CA SER A 738 25.91 47.59 11.72
C SER A 738 24.73 46.72 11.28
N SER A 739 24.09 47.05 10.16
CA SER A 739 22.92 46.30 9.66
C SER A 739 23.18 44.79 9.51
N VAL A 740 24.41 44.40 9.18
CA VAL A 740 24.84 42.99 9.14
C VAL A 740 24.81 42.35 10.53
N HIS A 741 25.41 43.01 11.54
CA HIS A 741 25.43 42.48 12.90
C HIS A 741 24.05 42.52 13.57
N SER A 742 23.23 43.56 13.34
CA SER A 742 21.85 43.61 13.83
C SER A 742 21.01 42.42 13.34
N ILE A 743 21.15 42.03 12.07
CA ILE A 743 20.42 40.88 11.50
C ILE A 743 21.05 39.54 11.93
N MET A 744 22.35 39.50 12.23
CA MET A 744 22.96 38.33 12.87
C MET A 744 22.50 38.18 14.33
N LEU A 745 22.28 39.27 15.06
CA LEU A 745 21.75 39.25 16.42
C LEU A 745 20.26 38.86 16.41
N SER A 746 19.42 39.43 15.54
CA SER A 746 17.99 39.07 15.49
C SER A 746 17.75 37.61 15.12
N ARG A 747 18.48 37.06 14.14
CA ARG A 747 18.44 35.61 13.83
C ARG A 747 19.00 34.74 14.96
N LEU A 748 19.90 35.27 15.78
CA LEU A 748 20.43 34.55 16.95
C LEU A 748 19.42 34.56 18.10
N ILE A 749 18.68 35.65 18.30
CA ILE A 749 17.51 35.74 19.18
C ILE A 749 16.43 34.75 18.72
N GLU A 750 15.95 34.83 17.46
CA GLU A 750 14.99 33.91 16.84
C GLU A 750 15.38 32.43 17.08
N LYS A 751 16.67 32.11 16.94
CA LYS A 751 17.20 30.77 17.21
C LYS A 751 17.21 30.41 18.70
N GLN A 752 17.48 31.35 19.61
CA GLN A 752 17.39 31.10 21.06
C GLN A 752 15.95 31.03 21.55
N GLU A 753 15.04 31.86 21.04
CA GLU A 753 13.59 31.77 21.26
C GLU A 753 13.08 30.37 20.92
N SER A 754 13.35 29.88 19.71
CA SER A 754 13.00 28.52 19.29
C SER A 754 13.59 27.44 20.21
N GLN A 755 14.84 27.59 20.68
CA GLN A 755 15.47 26.66 21.62
C GLN A 755 14.93 26.77 23.07
N LEU A 756 14.37 27.91 23.48
CA LEU A 756 13.70 28.08 24.77
C LEU A 756 12.26 27.55 24.70
N GLU A 757 11.55 27.77 23.58
CA GLU A 757 10.24 27.19 23.31
C GLU A 757 10.30 25.66 23.27
N GLU A 758 11.29 25.07 22.58
CA GLU A 758 11.49 23.62 22.55
C GLU A 758 11.72 23.06 23.96
N LYS A 759 12.55 23.73 24.79
CA LYS A 759 12.75 23.36 26.20
C LYS A 759 11.46 23.45 27.02
N ARG A 760 10.66 24.50 26.84
CA ARG A 760 9.35 24.67 27.51
C ARG A 760 8.37 23.58 27.09
N ARG A 761 8.23 23.32 25.78
CA ARG A 761 7.37 22.27 25.23
C ARG A 761 7.79 20.89 25.74
N ARG A 762 9.09 20.61 25.82
CA ARG A 762 9.63 19.37 26.40
C ARG A 762 9.33 19.24 27.90
N LYS A 763 9.37 20.34 28.67
CA LYS A 763 8.99 20.35 30.09
C LYS A 763 7.48 20.10 30.26
N PHE A 764 6.65 20.81 29.52
CA PHE A 764 5.19 20.63 29.52
C PHE A 764 4.78 19.18 29.17
N LEU A 765 5.41 18.59 28.14
CA LEU A 765 5.15 17.19 27.76
C LEU A 765 5.60 16.18 28.85
N ALA A 766 6.66 16.49 29.60
CA ALA A 766 7.08 15.67 30.73
C ALA A 766 6.13 15.79 31.93
N GLU A 767 5.58 16.99 32.17
CA GLU A 767 4.58 17.25 33.21
C GLU A 767 3.26 16.53 32.89
N GLN A 768 2.74 16.68 31.67
CA GLN A 768 1.55 15.96 31.19
C GLN A 768 1.73 14.44 31.19
N LYS A 769 2.95 13.92 30.90
CA LYS A 769 3.24 12.49 31.02
C LYS A 769 3.22 12.01 32.48
N ALA A 770 3.65 12.85 33.44
CA ALA A 770 3.57 12.52 34.86
C ALA A 770 2.12 12.50 35.36
N GLU A 771 1.29 13.45 34.91
CA GLU A 771 -0.15 13.49 35.21
C GLU A 771 -0.89 12.29 34.60
N TYR A 772 -0.60 11.94 33.34
CA TYR A 772 -1.12 10.74 32.69
C TYR A 772 -0.76 9.47 33.47
N ASN A 773 0.51 9.29 33.85
CA ASN A 773 0.94 8.14 34.63
C ASN A 773 0.17 8.01 35.96
N ARG A 774 -0.02 9.13 36.67
CA ARG A 774 -0.79 9.17 37.93
C ARG A 774 -2.26 8.78 37.71
N ILE A 775 -2.92 9.32 36.69
CA ILE A 775 -4.32 9.00 36.42
C ILE A 775 -4.48 7.53 35.98
N MET A 776 -3.49 6.94 35.30
CA MET A 776 -3.46 5.51 35.02
C MET A 776 -3.32 4.67 36.30
N GLU A 777 -2.50 5.10 37.27
CA GLU A 777 -2.39 4.47 38.60
C GLU A 777 -3.70 4.56 39.39
N ASP A 778 -4.34 5.74 39.43
CA ASP A 778 -5.66 5.94 40.05
C ASP A 778 -6.75 5.03 39.40
N ILE A 779 -6.68 4.75 38.09
CA ILE A 779 -7.58 3.84 37.36
C ILE A 779 -7.30 2.35 37.67
N GLU A 780 -6.04 1.97 37.89
CA GLU A 780 -5.69 0.58 38.25
C GLU A 780 -6.02 0.24 39.70
N LEU A 781 -6.10 1.23 40.58
CA LEU A 781 -6.51 1.09 41.98
C LEU A 781 -8.04 1.05 42.19
N ALA A 782 -8.85 1.56 41.26
CA ALA A 782 -10.31 1.60 41.41
C ALA A 782 -10.97 0.19 41.40
N GLU A 783 -11.51 -0.25 42.54
CA GLU A 783 -12.09 -1.60 42.70
C GLU A 783 -13.55 -1.69 42.23
N ASP A 784 -14.29 -0.58 42.27
CA ASP A 784 -15.73 -0.52 42.01
C ASP A 784 -16.09 0.59 40.98
N ILE A 785 -17.36 0.65 40.58
CA ILE A 785 -17.82 1.59 39.56
C ILE A 785 -17.88 3.04 40.09
N GLU A 786 -18.13 3.26 41.38
CA GLU A 786 -18.22 4.59 41.98
C GLU A 786 -16.82 5.22 42.13
N SER A 787 -15.81 4.48 42.64
CA SER A 787 -14.42 4.97 42.66
C SER A 787 -13.87 5.22 41.25
N LEU A 788 -14.15 4.33 40.29
CA LEU A 788 -13.72 4.52 38.89
C LEU A 788 -14.36 5.77 38.24
N THR A 789 -15.57 6.16 38.67
CA THR A 789 -16.25 7.37 38.19
C THR A 789 -15.79 8.64 38.92
N ALA A 790 -15.09 8.51 40.06
CA ALA A 790 -14.52 9.63 40.81
C ALA A 790 -13.13 10.08 40.33
N VAL A 791 -12.46 9.31 39.44
CA VAL A 791 -11.17 9.68 38.86
C VAL A 791 -11.31 10.92 37.98
N ARG A 792 -10.64 12.01 38.35
CA ARG A 792 -10.65 13.29 37.60
C ARG A 792 -9.48 13.36 36.62
N TYR A 793 -9.76 13.75 35.38
CA TYR A 793 -8.79 13.84 34.29
C TYR A 793 -8.94 15.14 33.46
N ASP A 794 -9.54 16.17 34.05
CA ASP A 794 -9.97 17.41 33.39
C ASP A 794 -8.83 18.22 32.72
N ASP A 795 -7.61 18.13 33.26
CA ASP A 795 -6.45 18.95 32.86
C ASP A 795 -5.49 18.23 31.88
N ILE A 796 -5.85 17.02 31.38
CA ILE A 796 -5.03 16.25 30.43
C ILE A 796 -5.34 16.61 28.97
N SER A 797 -4.29 16.74 28.15
CA SER A 797 -4.38 17.00 26.71
C SER A 797 -5.01 15.86 25.90
N ASN A 798 -5.76 16.24 24.86
CA ASN A 798 -6.60 15.36 24.02
C ASN A 798 -5.91 14.10 23.47
N GLU A 799 -4.59 14.12 23.26
CA GLU A 799 -3.84 12.96 22.79
C GLU A 799 -3.83 11.82 23.82
N TYR A 800 -3.65 12.17 25.11
CA TYR A 800 -3.66 11.21 26.22
C TYR A 800 -5.07 10.85 26.69
N LEU A 801 -6.06 11.76 26.58
CA LEU A 801 -7.45 11.49 26.96
C LEU A 801 -7.99 10.20 26.34
N LYS A 802 -7.73 9.95 25.06
CA LYS A 802 -8.16 8.72 24.36
C LYS A 802 -7.61 7.42 24.99
N TYR A 803 -6.44 7.47 25.61
CA TYR A 803 -5.85 6.33 26.32
C TYR A 803 -6.44 6.18 27.72
N VAL A 804 -6.67 7.29 28.43
CA VAL A 804 -7.38 7.33 29.73
C VAL A 804 -8.80 6.79 29.59
N GLU A 805 -9.58 7.26 28.61
CA GLU A 805 -10.92 6.76 28.29
C GLU A 805 -10.90 5.25 27.98
N LYS A 806 -9.93 4.78 27.18
CA LYS A 806 -9.79 3.35 26.86
C LYS A 806 -9.43 2.53 28.11
N ALA A 807 -8.64 3.08 29.03
CA ALA A 807 -8.31 2.45 30.31
C ALA A 807 -9.52 2.39 31.25
N LEU A 808 -10.27 3.49 31.39
CA LEU A 808 -11.54 3.55 32.11
C LEU A 808 -12.52 2.49 31.58
N VAL A 809 -12.72 2.41 30.26
CA VAL A 809 -13.59 1.40 29.63
C VAL A 809 -13.07 -0.03 29.86
N LYS A 810 -11.74 -0.27 29.83
CA LYS A 810 -11.16 -1.59 30.13
C LYS A 810 -11.35 -1.99 31.60
N ARG A 811 -11.14 -1.07 32.55
CA ARG A 811 -11.34 -1.32 33.98
C ARG A 811 -12.81 -1.52 34.31
N ARG A 812 -13.69 -0.66 33.79
CA ARG A 812 -15.16 -0.80 33.86
C ARG A 812 -15.60 -2.18 33.39
N LYS A 813 -15.16 -2.62 32.19
CA LYS A 813 -15.49 -3.95 31.67
C LYS A 813 -14.98 -5.09 32.56
N LYS A 814 -13.82 -4.94 33.21
CA LYS A 814 -13.32 -5.94 34.17
C LYS A 814 -14.23 -6.04 35.39
N ILE A 815 -14.63 -4.90 35.98
CA ILE A 815 -15.56 -4.85 37.13
C ILE A 815 -16.94 -5.42 36.73
N GLU A 816 -17.50 -4.97 35.60
CA GLU A 816 -18.76 -5.47 35.04
C GLU A 816 -18.70 -6.99 34.72
N SER A 817 -17.53 -7.53 34.34
CA SER A 817 -17.36 -8.97 34.14
C SER A 817 -17.30 -9.77 35.45
N GLY A 818 -16.81 -9.17 36.54
CA GLY A 818 -16.89 -9.75 37.88
C GLY A 818 -18.34 -9.86 38.35
N ILE A 819 -19.08 -8.75 38.26
CA ILE A 819 -20.52 -8.69 38.58
C ILE A 819 -21.30 -9.74 37.77
N LYS A 820 -21.04 -9.88 36.47
CA LYS A 820 -21.66 -10.92 35.63
C LYS A 820 -21.33 -12.35 36.05
N LYS A 821 -20.09 -12.64 36.49
CA LYS A 821 -19.75 -13.96 37.03
C LYS A 821 -20.52 -14.22 38.33
N GLU A 822 -20.70 -13.23 39.20
CA GLU A 822 -21.56 -13.35 40.39
C GLU A 822 -23.04 -13.60 40.03
N GLU A 823 -23.63 -12.79 39.13
CA GLU A 823 -24.99 -12.98 38.59
C GLU A 823 -25.18 -14.39 38.04
N GLN A 824 -24.21 -14.89 37.26
CA GLN A 824 -24.28 -16.23 36.66
C GLN A 824 -24.16 -17.36 37.69
N THR A 825 -23.40 -17.18 38.79
CA THR A 825 -23.43 -18.15 39.91
C THR A 825 -24.77 -18.16 40.64
N GLN A 826 -25.42 -17.01 40.83
CA GLN A 826 -26.76 -16.93 41.42
C GLN A 826 -27.80 -17.60 40.52
N LEU A 827 -27.72 -17.37 39.20
CA LEU A 827 -28.59 -18.01 38.20
C LEU A 827 -28.43 -19.55 38.22
N ASN A 828 -27.19 -20.05 38.30
CA ASN A 828 -26.94 -21.50 38.40
C ASN A 828 -27.53 -22.08 39.70
N LEU A 829 -27.43 -21.38 40.83
CA LEU A 829 -28.05 -21.80 42.09
C LEU A 829 -29.58 -21.85 42.00
N GLN A 830 -30.22 -20.88 41.34
CA GLN A 830 -31.67 -20.88 41.08
C GLN A 830 -32.08 -22.04 40.15
N PHE A 831 -31.28 -22.35 39.13
CA PHE A 831 -31.51 -23.48 38.24
C PHE A 831 -31.51 -24.82 39.00
N GLU A 832 -30.58 -25.01 39.95
CA GLU A 832 -30.56 -26.18 40.82
C GLU A 832 -31.78 -26.26 41.75
N GLN A 833 -32.22 -25.12 42.31
CA GLN A 833 -33.44 -25.05 43.13
C GLN A 833 -34.69 -25.46 42.33
N GLN A 834 -34.85 -24.98 41.09
CA GLN A 834 -35.96 -25.42 40.22
C GLN A 834 -35.86 -26.90 39.83
N ARG A 835 -34.66 -27.40 39.54
CA ARG A 835 -34.40 -28.82 39.27
C ARG A 835 -34.78 -29.70 40.47
N ALA A 836 -34.51 -29.26 41.69
CA ALA A 836 -34.94 -29.92 42.92
C ALA A 836 -36.47 -29.91 43.08
N ALA A 837 -37.13 -28.77 42.83
CA ALA A 837 -38.58 -28.64 42.91
C ALA A 837 -39.32 -29.59 41.95
N ILE A 838 -38.86 -29.73 40.70
CA ILE A 838 -39.42 -30.67 39.72
C ILE A 838 -39.31 -32.13 40.21
N ASN A 839 -38.19 -32.48 40.86
CA ASN A 839 -37.97 -33.82 41.40
C ASN A 839 -38.82 -34.10 42.65
N ALA A 840 -39.10 -33.07 43.46
CA ALA A 840 -39.90 -33.18 44.69
C ALA A 840 -41.41 -33.30 44.40
N ALA A 841 -41.93 -32.62 43.37
CA ALA A 841 -43.35 -32.54 43.05
C ALA A 841 -44.04 -33.91 42.95
N THR A 842 -45.26 -34.00 43.49
CA THR A 842 -46.06 -35.22 43.67
C THR A 842 -47.35 -35.22 42.84
N SER A 843 -47.92 -34.04 42.57
CA SER A 843 -49.11 -33.84 41.74
C SER A 843 -48.77 -33.30 40.35
N THR A 844 -49.65 -33.57 39.36
CA THR A 844 -49.59 -32.91 38.05
C THR A 844 -49.80 -31.40 38.15
N THR A 845 -50.59 -30.93 39.12
CA THR A 845 -50.80 -29.49 39.38
C THR A 845 -49.53 -28.83 39.89
N GLU A 846 -48.80 -29.47 40.82
CA GLU A 846 -47.52 -28.99 41.33
C GLU A 846 -46.49 -28.85 40.19
N LEU A 847 -46.37 -29.85 39.31
CA LEU A 847 -45.53 -29.79 38.12
C LEU A 847 -45.93 -28.70 37.13
N SER A 848 -47.22 -28.34 37.06
CA SER A 848 -47.68 -27.20 36.24
C SER A 848 -47.40 -25.84 36.89
N SER A 849 -47.30 -25.79 38.23
CA SER A 849 -46.96 -24.58 38.98
C SER A 849 -45.46 -24.25 39.02
N VAL A 850 -44.57 -25.19 38.65
CA VAL A 850 -43.17 -24.88 38.38
C VAL A 850 -43.07 -24.12 37.05
N VAL A 851 -43.16 -22.80 37.16
CA VAL A 851 -42.81 -21.84 36.10
C VAL A 851 -41.29 -21.81 35.97
N PHE A 852 -40.78 -22.00 34.76
CA PHE A 852 -39.35 -21.84 34.49
C PHE A 852 -39.01 -20.36 34.44
N ASP A 853 -37.89 -19.96 35.03
CA ASP A 853 -37.47 -18.56 34.95
C ASP A 853 -37.10 -18.19 33.51
N GLU A 854 -37.55 -17.02 33.04
CA GLU A 854 -37.29 -16.55 31.67
C GLU A 854 -35.83 -16.11 31.47
N SER A 855 -35.07 -15.96 32.57
CA SER A 855 -33.62 -15.70 32.54
C SER A 855 -32.75 -16.93 32.23
N PHE A 856 -33.31 -18.15 32.23
CA PHE A 856 -32.55 -19.36 31.90
C PHE A 856 -32.37 -19.57 30.38
N SER A 857 -31.23 -20.15 30.00
CA SER A 857 -30.97 -20.50 28.60
C SER A 857 -31.96 -21.54 28.06
N GLU A 858 -32.19 -21.56 26.74
CA GLU A 858 -33.02 -22.59 26.09
C GLU A 858 -32.55 -24.02 26.40
N LYS A 859 -31.24 -24.24 26.55
CA LYS A 859 -30.66 -25.53 26.95
C LYS A 859 -31.11 -25.93 28.37
N GLN A 860 -31.04 -25.01 29.33
CA GLN A 860 -31.53 -25.21 30.70
C GLN A 860 -33.05 -25.42 30.72
N ILE A 861 -33.83 -24.56 30.07
CA ILE A 861 -35.29 -24.67 29.96
C ILE A 861 -35.69 -26.01 29.32
N ASN A 862 -35.02 -26.45 28.25
CA ASN A 862 -35.31 -27.74 27.61
C ASN A 862 -34.89 -28.95 28.47
N SER A 863 -33.87 -28.80 29.34
CA SER A 863 -33.55 -29.79 30.36
C SER A 863 -34.64 -29.90 31.42
N LEU A 864 -35.11 -28.76 31.96
CA LEU A 864 -36.22 -28.71 32.92
C LEU A 864 -37.55 -29.22 32.30
N LYS A 865 -37.84 -28.90 31.03
CA LYS A 865 -38.97 -29.47 30.27
C LYS A 865 -38.87 -31.00 30.18
N LYS A 866 -37.70 -31.58 29.86
CA LYS A 866 -37.48 -33.03 29.81
C LYS A 866 -37.68 -33.67 31.19
N MET A 867 -37.13 -33.08 32.25
CA MET A 867 -37.32 -33.54 33.64
C MET A 867 -38.80 -33.48 34.06
N ARG A 868 -39.51 -32.39 33.74
CA ARG A 868 -40.95 -32.22 34.00
C ARG A 868 -41.78 -33.28 33.27
N LEU A 869 -41.46 -33.59 32.02
CA LEU A 869 -42.12 -34.65 31.25
C LEU A 869 -41.86 -36.04 31.85
N ALA A 870 -40.62 -36.34 32.25
CA ALA A 870 -40.28 -37.61 32.90
C ALA A 870 -41.03 -37.78 34.23
N ARG A 871 -41.02 -36.76 35.10
CA ARG A 871 -41.76 -36.77 36.37
C ARG A 871 -43.28 -36.87 36.17
N ARG A 872 -43.85 -36.16 35.17
CA ARG A 872 -45.27 -36.28 34.81
C ARG A 872 -45.62 -37.70 34.36
N LYS A 873 -44.77 -38.38 33.58
CA LYS A 873 -44.98 -39.79 33.20
C LYS A 873 -44.95 -40.73 34.41
N VAL A 874 -44.08 -40.49 35.40
CA VAL A 874 -44.10 -41.23 36.69
C VAL A 874 -45.42 -41.03 37.43
N ILE A 875 -45.84 -39.78 37.66
CA ILE A 875 -47.07 -39.49 38.41
C ILE A 875 -48.33 -40.02 37.73
N LEU A 876 -48.43 -39.89 36.40
CA LEU A 876 -49.53 -40.47 35.61
C LEU A 876 -49.57 -42.01 35.71
N SER A 877 -48.44 -42.68 35.98
CA SER A 877 -48.41 -44.13 36.21
C SER A 877 -48.84 -44.56 37.63
N THR A 878 -48.92 -43.61 38.56
CA THR A 878 -49.33 -43.81 39.96
C THR A 878 -50.71 -43.23 40.31
N MET A 879 -51.38 -42.54 39.38
CA MET A 879 -52.70 -41.94 39.57
C MET A 879 -53.85 -42.95 39.49
N ASP A 880 -54.95 -42.66 40.18
CA ASP A 880 -56.16 -43.49 40.12
C ASP A 880 -56.91 -43.28 38.79
N SER A 881 -57.54 -44.36 38.34
CA SER A 881 -58.34 -44.53 37.13
C SER A 881 -59.26 -43.35 36.80
N THR A 882 -60.03 -42.84 37.77
CA THR A 882 -61.03 -41.78 37.54
C THR A 882 -60.44 -40.37 37.42
N GLU A 883 -59.25 -40.13 37.96
CA GLU A 883 -58.53 -38.85 37.80
C GLU A 883 -57.80 -38.82 36.46
N LEU A 884 -57.21 -39.95 36.08
CA LEU A 884 -56.57 -40.16 34.79
C LEU A 884 -57.54 -39.94 33.61
N GLU A 885 -58.83 -40.27 33.77
CA GLU A 885 -59.87 -39.97 32.77
C GLU A 885 -60.21 -38.48 32.65
N LYS A 886 -60.28 -37.75 33.78
CA LYS A 886 -60.50 -36.28 33.76
C LYS A 886 -59.36 -35.53 33.08
N GLU A 887 -58.11 -35.91 33.36
CA GLU A 887 -56.92 -35.37 32.69
C GLU A 887 -56.94 -35.64 31.17
N LYS A 888 -57.27 -36.87 30.76
CA LYS A 888 -57.45 -37.23 29.34
C LYS A 888 -58.53 -36.40 28.66
N GLN A 889 -59.66 -36.18 29.32
CA GLN A 889 -60.76 -35.37 28.78
C GLN A 889 -60.38 -33.89 28.67
N SER A 890 -59.64 -33.34 29.64
CA SER A 890 -59.11 -31.97 29.59
C SER A 890 -58.20 -31.76 28.37
N ARG A 891 -57.27 -32.67 28.11
CA ARG A 891 -56.38 -32.62 26.93
C ARG A 891 -57.14 -32.73 25.60
N LEU A 892 -58.20 -33.55 25.55
CA LEU A 892 -59.07 -33.65 24.37
C LEU A 892 -59.77 -32.32 24.06
N HIS A 893 -60.29 -31.62 25.08
CA HIS A 893 -60.92 -30.31 24.90
C HIS A 893 -59.94 -29.26 24.34
N GLN A 894 -58.69 -29.23 24.84
CA GLN A 894 -57.66 -28.33 24.32
C GLN A 894 -57.36 -28.61 22.83
N ALA A 895 -57.11 -29.86 22.45
CA ALA A 895 -56.80 -30.22 21.06
C ALA A 895 -57.94 -29.88 20.08
N LEU A 896 -59.20 -29.97 20.53
CA LEU A 896 -60.37 -29.57 19.74
C LEU A 896 -60.42 -28.04 19.52
N ASN A 897 -60.07 -27.22 20.51
CA ASN A 897 -59.93 -25.77 20.33
C ASN A 897 -58.83 -25.41 19.33
N GLU A 898 -57.67 -26.05 19.43
CA GLU A 898 -56.54 -25.79 18.53
C GLU A 898 -56.88 -26.17 17.08
N SER A 899 -57.69 -27.20 16.88
CA SER A 899 -58.25 -27.53 15.56
C SER A 899 -59.29 -26.49 15.10
N TYR A 900 -60.20 -26.05 15.98
CA TYR A 900 -61.18 -25.01 15.68
C TYR A 900 -60.53 -23.67 15.26
N LYS A 901 -59.47 -23.26 15.96
CA LYS A 901 -58.67 -22.05 15.66
C LYS A 901 -58.06 -22.05 14.25
N ARG A 902 -57.94 -23.20 13.59
CA ARG A 902 -57.43 -23.33 12.20
C ARG A 902 -58.52 -23.11 11.13
N GLY A 903 -59.75 -22.77 11.53
CA GLY A 903 -60.88 -22.59 10.63
C GLY A 903 -61.49 -23.90 10.14
N GLY A 904 -62.79 -23.86 9.85
CA GLY A 904 -63.50 -24.97 9.20
C GLY A 904 -63.37 -24.92 7.68
N LEU A 905 -64.04 -25.83 6.99
CA LEU A 905 -64.00 -25.98 5.53
C LEU A 905 -65.24 -25.35 4.89
N GLN A 906 -65.11 -24.86 3.65
CA GLN A 906 -66.26 -24.44 2.87
C GLN A 906 -67.09 -25.67 2.42
N PRO A 907 -68.43 -25.60 2.41
CA PRO A 907 -69.24 -26.63 1.77
C PRO A 907 -69.02 -26.65 0.25
N LEU A 908 -69.13 -27.84 -0.34
CA LEU A 908 -69.15 -28.05 -1.79
C LEU A 908 -70.46 -27.53 -2.38
N ASP A 909 -70.41 -27.07 -3.63
CA ASP A 909 -71.61 -26.70 -4.39
C ASP A 909 -72.49 -27.92 -4.70
N SER A 910 -73.76 -27.68 -5.02
CA SER A 910 -74.78 -28.73 -5.27
C SER A 910 -74.38 -29.75 -6.32
N ASP A 911 -73.57 -29.32 -7.28
CA ASP A 911 -73.26 -30.06 -8.49
C ASP A 911 -72.08 -31.04 -8.26
N ASP A 912 -71.30 -30.83 -7.19
CA ASP A 912 -70.18 -31.68 -6.75
C ASP A 912 -70.58 -32.75 -5.71
N HIS A 913 -71.86 -32.80 -5.30
CA HIS A 913 -72.36 -33.70 -4.25
C HIS A 913 -72.33 -35.20 -4.64
N SER A 914 -71.72 -36.06 -3.82
CA SER A 914 -71.61 -37.52 -4.10
C SER A 914 -72.87 -38.29 -3.62
N SER A 915 -74.04 -37.93 -4.16
CA SER A 915 -75.36 -38.50 -3.81
C SER A 915 -75.42 -40.01 -3.95
N SER A 916 -75.09 -40.54 -5.12
CA SER A 916 -75.13 -41.97 -5.40
C SER A 916 -74.22 -42.79 -4.47
N GLU A 917 -73.08 -42.24 -4.03
CA GLU A 917 -72.09 -42.95 -3.23
C GLU A 917 -72.45 -43.00 -1.74
N PHE A 918 -72.78 -41.86 -1.13
CA PHE A 918 -73.24 -41.81 0.27
C PHE A 918 -74.49 -42.68 0.45
N GLU A 919 -75.49 -42.52 -0.43
CA GLU A 919 -76.74 -43.27 -0.35
C GLU A 919 -76.52 -44.78 -0.55
N SER A 920 -75.59 -45.18 -1.42
CA SER A 920 -75.22 -46.59 -1.60
C SER A 920 -74.49 -47.16 -0.38
N ARG A 921 -73.46 -46.49 0.15
CA ARG A 921 -72.69 -46.99 1.30
C ARG A 921 -73.53 -47.05 2.57
N LEU A 922 -74.28 -45.99 2.89
CA LEU A 922 -75.17 -45.94 4.05
C LEU A 922 -76.24 -47.04 3.99
N LYS A 923 -76.81 -47.31 2.81
CA LYS A 923 -77.77 -48.39 2.59
C LYS A 923 -77.14 -49.79 2.71
N ASN A 924 -75.94 -50.00 2.15
CA ASN A 924 -75.24 -51.27 2.19
C ASN A 924 -74.83 -51.67 3.63
N TYR A 925 -74.45 -50.70 4.46
CA TYR A 925 -74.08 -50.93 5.87
C TYR A 925 -75.23 -50.74 6.86
N GLY A 926 -76.45 -50.44 6.40
CA GLY A 926 -77.66 -50.41 7.24
C GLY A 926 -77.77 -49.22 8.19
N ALA A 927 -77.22 -48.06 7.79
CA ALA A 927 -77.21 -46.83 8.58
C ALA A 927 -78.61 -46.34 8.96
N LYS A 928 -78.74 -45.73 10.14
CA LYS A 928 -80.00 -45.14 10.62
C LYS A 928 -80.03 -43.64 10.38
N PHE A 929 -81.25 -43.14 10.20
CA PHE A 929 -81.53 -41.74 9.87
C PHE A 929 -82.48 -41.10 10.90
N GLY A 930 -82.41 -39.78 11.04
CA GLY A 930 -83.33 -39.01 11.89
C GLY A 930 -83.29 -37.51 11.62
N ASP A 931 -83.31 -36.69 12.67
CA ASP A 931 -83.39 -35.22 12.53
C ASP A 931 -82.05 -34.60 12.12
N ILE A 932 -80.95 -35.22 12.55
CA ILE A 932 -79.58 -34.89 12.17
C ILE A 932 -78.87 -36.20 11.81
N ASN A 933 -78.16 -36.21 10.68
CA ASN A 933 -77.15 -37.21 10.35
C ASN A 933 -75.84 -36.50 9.98
N VAL A 934 -74.73 -37.02 10.48
CA VAL A 934 -73.38 -36.66 10.05
C VAL A 934 -72.70 -37.96 9.62
N SER A 935 -72.28 -38.02 8.35
CA SER A 935 -71.68 -39.21 7.75
C SER A 935 -70.33 -38.88 7.13
N LEU A 936 -69.34 -39.77 7.28
CA LEU A 936 -67.96 -39.61 6.82
C LEU A 936 -67.60 -40.77 5.90
N LEU A 937 -67.22 -40.53 4.63
CA LEU A 937 -66.69 -41.57 3.74
C LEU A 937 -65.29 -41.22 3.23
N TRP A 938 -64.48 -42.24 2.94
CA TRP A 938 -63.16 -42.10 2.34
C TRP A 938 -62.80 -43.33 1.52
N ASN A 939 -61.72 -43.23 0.73
CA ASN A 939 -61.36 -44.22 -0.31
C ASN A 939 -60.01 -44.88 -0.06
N ASN A 940 -59.69 -45.18 1.20
CA ASN A 940 -58.50 -45.96 1.57
C ASN A 940 -58.70 -46.74 2.89
N LYS A 941 -57.65 -47.45 3.33
CA LYS A 941 -57.64 -48.34 4.51
C LYS A 941 -57.21 -47.67 5.81
N ASN A 942 -57.09 -46.34 5.86
CA ASN A 942 -56.72 -45.64 7.09
C ASN A 942 -57.91 -45.56 8.06
N ASP A 943 -57.58 -45.39 9.35
CA ASP A 943 -58.50 -45.28 10.48
C ASP A 943 -58.81 -43.77 10.66
N LEU A 944 -59.85 -43.30 9.97
CA LEU A 944 -60.45 -41.97 10.16
C LEU A 944 -61.68 -42.11 11.04
N ASN A 945 -61.77 -41.30 12.09
CA ASN A 945 -62.91 -41.32 13.01
C ASN A 945 -63.64 -39.99 12.95
N LEU A 946 -64.96 -40.07 12.88
CA LEU A 946 -65.86 -38.94 12.99
C LEU A 946 -66.07 -38.58 14.47
N LEU A 947 -65.84 -37.31 14.82
CA LEU A 947 -66.12 -36.75 16.14
C LEU A 947 -67.15 -35.64 16.03
N VAL A 948 -68.15 -35.65 16.91
CA VAL A 948 -69.12 -34.55 17.03
C VAL A 948 -69.22 -34.09 18.48
N VAL A 949 -68.97 -32.81 18.71
CA VAL A 949 -69.22 -32.15 19.99
C VAL A 949 -70.67 -31.65 20.00
N THR A 950 -71.43 -31.98 21.04
CA THR A 950 -72.86 -31.65 21.18
C THR A 950 -73.08 -30.30 21.89
N PRO A 951 -74.32 -29.75 21.90
CA PRO A 951 -74.67 -28.59 22.71
C PRO A 951 -74.42 -28.75 24.22
N SER A 952 -74.45 -29.96 24.78
CA SER A 952 -74.01 -30.26 26.16
C SER A 952 -72.49 -30.21 26.37
N ARG A 953 -71.69 -30.03 25.31
CA ARG A 953 -70.23 -30.17 25.26
C ARG A 953 -69.72 -31.59 25.50
N GLU A 954 -70.57 -32.60 25.33
CA GLU A 954 -70.12 -33.99 25.22
C GLU A 954 -69.50 -34.25 23.84
N VAL A 955 -68.49 -35.12 23.79
CA VAL A 955 -67.86 -35.54 22.53
C VAL A 955 -68.32 -36.96 22.20
N ILE A 956 -69.02 -37.12 21.07
CA ILE A 956 -69.32 -38.43 20.50
C ILE A 956 -68.10 -38.89 19.69
N HIS A 957 -67.58 -40.08 19.99
CA HIS A 957 -66.42 -40.68 19.31
C HIS A 957 -66.38 -42.22 19.58
N PRO A 958 -65.50 -43.02 18.96
CA PRO A 958 -65.50 -44.49 19.07
C PRO A 958 -65.38 -45.09 20.48
N ARG A 959 -64.94 -44.33 21.49
CA ARG A 959 -64.87 -44.77 22.90
C ARG A 959 -66.01 -44.19 23.75
N ASN A 960 -66.80 -43.26 23.20
CA ASN A 960 -68.03 -42.71 23.78
C ASN A 960 -69.08 -42.58 22.66
N THR A 961 -69.69 -43.70 22.27
CA THR A 961 -70.50 -43.81 21.04
C THR A 961 -71.92 -43.25 21.18
N THR A 962 -72.30 -42.80 22.37
CA THR A 962 -73.64 -42.26 22.68
C THR A 962 -73.53 -41.02 23.57
N SER A 963 -74.33 -39.98 23.27
CA SER A 963 -74.44 -38.77 24.08
C SER A 963 -75.80 -38.67 24.80
N SER A 964 -75.83 -37.96 25.94
CA SER A 964 -77.07 -37.56 26.62
C SER A 964 -77.96 -36.66 25.74
N ASP A 965 -77.36 -35.93 24.79
CA ASP A 965 -78.05 -35.14 23.76
C ASP A 965 -78.58 -36.01 22.60
N GLY A 966 -78.80 -37.30 22.84
CA GLY A 966 -79.54 -38.22 21.95
C GLY A 966 -78.84 -38.68 20.68
N GLY A 967 -77.55 -38.38 20.53
CA GLY A 967 -76.72 -38.77 19.38
C GLY A 967 -76.08 -40.14 19.55
N ILE A 968 -76.00 -40.91 18.45
CA ILE A 968 -75.48 -42.28 18.43
C ILE A 968 -74.56 -42.46 17.20
N LEU A 969 -73.30 -42.82 17.42
CA LEU A 969 -72.42 -43.40 16.39
C LEU A 969 -72.91 -44.84 16.13
N ASP A 970 -73.50 -45.10 14.97
CA ASP A 970 -74.07 -46.42 14.64
C ASP A 970 -73.26 -47.22 13.62
N ILE A 971 -72.31 -46.57 12.94
CA ILE A 971 -71.30 -47.21 12.09
C ILE A 971 -69.93 -46.61 12.42
N GLU A 972 -69.00 -47.48 12.83
CA GLU A 972 -67.55 -47.25 13.02
C GLU A 972 -66.81 -48.19 12.04
N MET A 973 -65.78 -47.73 11.34
CA MET A 973 -65.08 -48.55 10.33
C MET A 973 -63.54 -48.40 10.32
N ASN A 974 -62.86 -49.38 9.73
CA ASN A 974 -61.41 -49.38 9.47
C ASN A 974 -60.47 -49.33 10.69
N LYS A 975 -60.95 -49.68 11.88
CA LYS A 975 -60.17 -49.91 13.11
C LYS A 975 -58.95 -50.85 12.96
N LYS A 976 -58.89 -51.66 11.89
CA LYS A 976 -57.72 -52.46 11.46
C LYS A 976 -57.41 -52.35 9.96
N GLY A 977 -58.02 -51.40 9.25
CA GLY A 977 -57.92 -51.23 7.79
C GLY A 977 -58.68 -52.30 6.99
N GLU A 978 -59.85 -52.71 7.46
CA GLU A 978 -60.70 -53.76 6.89
C GLU A 978 -61.07 -53.52 5.41
N THR A 979 -61.59 -52.34 5.05
CA THR A 979 -62.12 -52.00 3.71
C THR A 979 -61.40 -50.81 3.06
N SER A 980 -61.41 -50.74 1.72
CA SER A 980 -61.00 -49.55 0.96
C SER A 980 -62.14 -48.58 0.67
N GLU A 981 -63.38 -48.96 0.97
CA GLU A 981 -64.60 -48.14 0.80
C GLU A 981 -65.36 -47.94 2.13
N PRO A 982 -64.70 -47.47 3.20
CA PRO A 982 -65.33 -47.23 4.51
C PRO A 982 -66.41 -46.14 4.48
N ILE A 983 -67.25 -46.16 5.52
CA ILE A 983 -68.15 -45.08 5.90
C ILE A 983 -68.38 -45.10 7.42
N GLU A 984 -68.52 -43.94 8.05
CA GLU A 984 -69.03 -43.80 9.42
C GLU A 984 -70.29 -42.94 9.43
N ASN A 985 -71.12 -43.11 10.47
CA ASN A 985 -72.38 -42.37 10.62
C ASN A 985 -72.71 -42.12 12.10
N ILE A 986 -73.02 -40.87 12.43
CA ILE A 986 -73.61 -40.46 13.71
C ILE A 986 -75.00 -39.88 13.40
N PHE A 987 -76.02 -40.38 14.09
CA PHE A 987 -77.40 -39.94 13.89
C PHE A 987 -78.11 -39.59 15.21
N TRP A 988 -79.08 -38.67 15.11
CA TRP A 988 -80.01 -38.31 16.18
C TRP A 988 -81.41 -38.76 15.78
N LYS A 989 -82.07 -39.55 16.63
CA LYS A 989 -83.44 -40.02 16.37
C LYS A 989 -84.40 -38.84 16.25
N LYS A 990 -85.49 -39.04 15.50
CA LYS A 990 -86.54 -38.02 15.35
C LYS A 990 -87.10 -37.61 16.72
N GLY A 991 -86.99 -36.33 17.04
CA GLY A 991 -87.37 -35.74 18.34
C GLY A 991 -86.31 -35.85 19.44
N SER A 992 -85.12 -36.43 19.20
CA SER A 992 -84.02 -36.52 20.18
C SER A 992 -82.83 -35.62 19.90
N ALA A 993 -82.84 -34.85 18.81
CA ALA A 993 -81.88 -33.78 18.58
C ALA A 993 -82.16 -32.59 19.51
N LYS A 994 -81.13 -32.11 20.23
CA LYS A 994 -81.24 -30.97 21.14
C LYS A 994 -80.94 -29.68 20.40
N LYS A 995 -81.54 -28.58 20.85
CA LYS A 995 -81.29 -27.25 20.27
C LYS A 995 -79.90 -26.73 20.66
N GLY A 996 -79.21 -26.10 19.72
CA GLY A 996 -77.90 -25.48 19.94
C GLY A 996 -76.91 -25.70 18.79
N THR A 997 -75.62 -25.48 19.07
CA THR A 997 -74.52 -25.67 18.12
C THR A 997 -73.87 -27.04 18.32
N TYR A 998 -73.73 -27.80 17.23
CA TYR A 998 -72.91 -29.02 17.15
C TYR A 998 -71.64 -28.71 16.36
N TYR A 999 -70.49 -29.32 16.71
CA TYR A 999 -69.21 -29.09 16.04
C TYR A 999 -68.65 -30.40 15.49
N VAL A 1000 -68.35 -30.46 14.19
CA VAL A 1000 -67.91 -31.68 13.49
C VAL A 1000 -66.40 -31.65 13.26
N TYR A 1001 -65.71 -32.74 13.60
CA TYR A 1001 -64.28 -32.94 13.39
C TYR A 1001 -64.01 -34.31 12.77
N VAL A 1002 -62.89 -34.45 12.05
CA VAL A 1002 -62.36 -35.74 11.60
C VAL A 1002 -60.98 -35.95 12.21
N HIS A 1003 -60.73 -37.15 12.75
CA HIS A 1003 -59.47 -37.55 13.36
C HIS A 1003 -58.84 -38.74 12.62
N LEU A 1004 -57.69 -38.53 11.99
CA LEU A 1004 -56.80 -39.61 11.52
C LEU A 1004 -56.14 -40.23 12.74
N PHE A 1005 -56.76 -41.28 13.26
CA PHE A 1005 -56.28 -42.03 14.42
C PHE A 1005 -55.09 -42.92 14.05
N LYS A 1006 -55.12 -43.56 12.86
CA LYS A 1006 -54.05 -44.46 12.43
C LYS A 1006 -53.91 -44.60 10.92
N GLU A 1007 -52.67 -44.53 10.45
CA GLU A 1007 -52.29 -44.90 9.08
C GLU A 1007 -52.00 -46.41 8.99
N HIS A 1008 -52.58 -47.07 7.98
CA HIS A 1008 -52.41 -48.51 7.74
C HIS A 1008 -51.32 -48.76 6.68
N VAL A 1009 -50.09 -48.85 7.18
CA VAL A 1009 -48.76 -48.86 6.51
C VAL A 1009 -48.60 -49.73 5.25
N LEU A 1010 -49.50 -50.68 4.97
CA LEU A 1010 -49.42 -51.59 3.81
C LEU A 1010 -49.69 -50.92 2.44
N PHE A 1011 -50.21 -49.69 2.40
CA PHE A 1011 -50.64 -49.02 1.16
C PHE A 1011 -50.02 -47.62 0.97
N LYS A 1012 -48.70 -47.49 1.18
CA LYS A 1012 -47.92 -46.25 0.95
C LYS A 1012 -47.87 -45.81 -0.52
N ARG A 1013 -48.96 -45.25 -1.04
CA ARG A 1013 -48.99 -44.52 -2.33
C ARG A 1013 -49.62 -43.12 -2.27
N THR A 1014 -50.34 -42.78 -1.20
CA THR A 1014 -50.78 -41.41 -0.94
C THR A 1014 -50.57 -41.07 0.54
N ASN A 1015 -49.74 -40.05 0.83
CA ASN A 1015 -49.61 -39.48 2.18
C ASN A 1015 -50.83 -38.63 2.59
N LEU A 1016 -51.93 -38.76 1.83
CA LEU A 1016 -53.14 -37.97 1.90
C LEU A 1016 -54.35 -38.92 1.86
N SER A 1017 -55.28 -38.70 2.77
CA SER A 1017 -56.58 -39.36 2.82
C SER A 1017 -57.66 -38.32 2.56
N GLU A 1018 -58.10 -38.20 1.32
CA GLU A 1018 -59.28 -37.41 1.00
C GLU A 1018 -60.51 -38.12 1.54
N CYS A 1019 -61.27 -37.42 2.37
CA CYS A 1019 -62.54 -37.88 2.91
C CYS A 1019 -63.65 -36.85 2.62
N ARG A 1020 -64.86 -37.33 2.36
CA ARG A 1020 -66.06 -36.50 2.21
C ARG A 1020 -66.91 -36.62 3.46
N ILE A 1021 -67.47 -35.50 3.91
CA ILE A 1021 -68.40 -35.44 5.04
C ILE A 1021 -69.75 -34.95 4.50
N GLN A 1022 -70.81 -35.72 4.73
CA GLN A 1022 -72.19 -35.32 4.45
C GLN A 1022 -72.91 -34.99 5.75
N ILE A 1023 -73.65 -33.88 5.75
CA ILE A 1023 -74.44 -33.42 6.89
C ILE A 1023 -75.88 -33.20 6.41
N MET A 1024 -76.80 -33.92 7.03
CA MET A 1024 -78.25 -33.74 6.88
C MET A 1024 -78.80 -33.11 8.16
N ASN A 1025 -79.53 -31.99 8.05
CA ASN A 1025 -80.15 -31.30 9.18
C ASN A 1025 -81.58 -30.89 8.79
N LYS A 1026 -82.59 -31.56 9.36
CA LYS A 1026 -84.03 -31.31 9.15
C LYS A 1026 -84.48 -31.16 7.68
N GLY A 1027 -83.79 -31.82 6.75
CA GLY A 1027 -84.07 -31.79 5.31
C GLY A 1027 -83.10 -30.94 4.47
N GLY A 1028 -82.30 -30.06 5.09
CA GLY A 1028 -81.15 -29.45 4.45
C GLY A 1028 -79.98 -30.43 4.34
N ARG A 1029 -79.22 -30.36 3.23
CA ARG A 1029 -78.03 -31.17 2.93
C ARG A 1029 -76.83 -30.25 2.71
N SER A 1030 -75.65 -30.66 3.16
CA SER A 1030 -74.37 -30.04 2.81
C SER A 1030 -73.27 -31.10 2.78
N GLU A 1031 -72.29 -30.93 1.90
CA GLU A 1031 -71.11 -31.81 1.81
C GLU A 1031 -69.81 -31.01 1.89
N TYR A 1032 -68.76 -31.63 2.41
CA TYR A 1032 -67.44 -31.03 2.60
C TYR A 1032 -66.37 -32.04 2.16
N SER A 1033 -65.26 -31.58 1.58
CA SER A 1033 -64.09 -32.42 1.28
C SER A 1033 -62.91 -32.05 2.17
N ALA A 1034 -62.34 -33.02 2.88
CA ALA A 1034 -61.29 -32.82 3.87
C ALA A 1034 -60.07 -33.72 3.58
N PRO A 1035 -58.91 -33.14 3.22
CA PRO A 1035 -57.67 -33.88 3.05
C PRO A 1035 -56.95 -34.09 4.39
N MET A 1036 -56.89 -35.34 4.86
CA MET A 1036 -56.26 -35.75 6.13
C MET A 1036 -54.84 -36.31 5.91
N SER A 1037 -53.91 -36.03 6.83
CA SER A 1037 -52.49 -36.48 6.75
C SER A 1037 -51.87 -36.65 8.14
N LEU A 1038 -50.67 -37.24 8.22
CA LEU A 1038 -49.92 -37.33 9.49
C LEU A 1038 -49.55 -35.97 10.10
N SER A 1039 -49.45 -34.90 9.29
CA SER A 1039 -49.24 -33.52 9.76
C SER A 1039 -50.55 -32.82 10.16
N ASN A 1040 -51.71 -33.26 9.64
CA ASN A 1040 -53.03 -32.74 9.98
C ASN A 1040 -53.93 -33.87 10.53
N LYS A 1041 -53.59 -34.38 11.73
CA LYS A 1041 -54.31 -35.52 12.33
C LYS A 1041 -55.74 -35.19 12.79
N LEU A 1042 -56.03 -33.94 13.15
CA LEU A 1042 -57.32 -33.51 13.69
C LEU A 1042 -57.78 -32.22 12.99
N GLN A 1043 -58.78 -32.34 12.11
CA GLN A 1043 -59.32 -31.25 11.31
C GLN A 1043 -60.76 -30.93 11.73
N PHE A 1044 -61.02 -29.67 12.06
CA PHE A 1044 -62.37 -29.12 12.22
C PHE A 1044 -63.04 -28.98 10.85
N ILE A 1045 -64.28 -29.46 10.73
CA ILE A 1045 -65.04 -29.43 9.47
C ILE A 1045 -65.95 -28.21 9.45
N THR A 1046 -66.92 -28.16 10.37
CA THR A 1046 -67.95 -27.10 10.40
C THR A 1046 -68.70 -27.08 11.73
N GLN A 1047 -69.43 -25.99 11.99
CA GLN A 1047 -70.42 -25.92 13.08
C GLN A 1047 -71.85 -25.92 12.52
N ILE A 1048 -72.71 -26.76 13.08
CA ILE A 1048 -74.12 -26.91 12.69
C ILE A 1048 -74.98 -26.24 13.76
N LYS A 1049 -75.90 -25.35 13.38
CA LYS A 1049 -76.94 -24.84 14.28
C LYS A 1049 -78.24 -25.64 14.11
N VAL A 1050 -78.92 -25.91 15.23
CA VAL A 1050 -80.13 -26.73 15.29
C VAL A 1050 -81.16 -26.00 16.16
N ASP A 1051 -82.23 -25.51 15.54
CA ASP A 1051 -83.24 -24.64 16.16
C ASP A 1051 -84.48 -25.34 16.73
#